data_AF-A0A9E6E085-F1
#
_entry.id   AF-A0A9E6E085-F1
#
_cell.length_a   1.000
_cell.length_b   1.000
_cell.length_c   1.000
_cell.angle_alpha   90.00
_cell.angle_beta   90.00
_cell.angle_gamma   90.00
#
_symmetry.space_group_name_H-M   'P 1'
#
loop_
_entity.id
_entity.type
_entity.pdbx_description
1 polymer ?
#
loop_
_entity_poly.entity_id
_entity_poly.type
_entity_poly.pdbx_seq_one_letter_code
_entity_poly.pdbx_strand_id
1 'polypeptide(L)'
;MNNQLEQNIKQLTEQKEALKQQVIEVEEQAPKRKVLAAMAKQKYFYLKEYPNVIFDRDTSYLWHDKELDITSITEVDLTGENLADQDEVISLTNAIKNNKYLKLKGWEIPDGYDFRSIIDVSTTESKDTLPFLLYKNDSTHYAMGRSDSFLSAIVYKNNNLYLLSGWSGYEYDRKALVKNVHGSQNTFLYEIIFGSKINQDHNRYSIVERHPHTLYNQQFFLVNKSFALNEYRLDPSFDKLSEEEQASTLSRRSEQAQDDFLQILIQNKFIPIFENHKVSPLYELLLNDLPKLNAQLKAVADELSNLVKIKDQQRELLSSKFNYQELLSFNNFDCQDIDKSPIRFIHETMRWSDLLQDKVMEYQIRQHKVISEGNANTFALSRKYKDDKKLSETENQLIASRQKFMFERLNLDMNIPMANLASMKLQCLDEKKKLFALNADSNGLVKLGLFGSEPRACFDLVAENSATMLTDVLLRIEFYEENEPLIKALLHTESEWTKDFKASKSVSKEKLKLECEEDEIDEQLWLSWFSEWCDKRWAIEKCLQPLIEKGLEGAFVKHNLDIQEPLVIKLVELLTTYRNKVDQFYLSDRKSVHQKFAFQTGGELQEKFEAESEQYKHTISFQTKLHNMVFGLESIEERLWLFHWGDALVDMAIDSVLDFIRDKELDVISQAVINDFTQLRLQNYATFINDAAAHAEISAKWDKEYNALMFKMRKELSQMTVREV
;
A
#
# COMPACT_ATOMS: atom_id res chain seq x y z
N MET A 1 22.03 -4.29 18.82
CA MET A 1 20.55 -4.30 18.93
C MET A 1 19.90 -5.22 17.90
N ASN A 2 20.35 -5.24 16.63
CA ASN A 2 19.91 -6.22 15.62
C ASN A 2 20.00 -7.69 16.10
N ASN A 3 21.11 -8.07 16.74
CA ASN A 3 21.26 -9.44 17.27
C ASN A 3 20.21 -9.81 18.32
N GLN A 4 19.72 -8.87 19.14
CA GLN A 4 18.70 -9.15 20.15
C GLN A 4 17.33 -9.32 19.50
N LEU A 5 16.98 -8.47 18.52
CA LEU A 5 15.73 -8.60 17.77
C LEU A 5 15.69 -9.92 16.98
N GLU A 6 16.80 -10.29 16.34
CA GLU A 6 16.90 -11.56 15.61
C GLU A 6 16.87 -12.78 16.55
N GLN A 7 17.49 -12.69 17.72
CA GLN A 7 17.38 -13.71 18.75
C GLN A 7 15.94 -13.85 19.25
N ASN A 8 15.24 -12.75 19.51
CA ASN A 8 13.84 -12.76 19.95
C ASN A 8 12.92 -13.35 18.87
N ILE A 9 13.09 -12.96 17.60
CA ILE A 9 12.34 -13.54 16.48
C ILE A 9 12.61 -15.04 16.36
N LYS A 10 13.88 -15.46 16.48
CA LYS A 10 14.26 -16.87 16.45
C LYS A 10 13.60 -17.66 17.59
N GLN A 11 13.69 -17.15 18.83
CA GLN A 11 13.07 -17.78 20.01
C GLN A 11 11.55 -17.89 19.89
N LEU A 12 10.88 -16.83 19.45
CA LEU A 12 9.42 -16.86 19.23
C LEU A 12 9.02 -17.76 18.06
N THR A 13 9.86 -17.90 17.04
CA THR A 13 9.64 -18.84 15.93
C THR A 13 9.73 -20.28 16.43
N GLU A 14 10.75 -20.59 17.23
CA GLU A 14 10.91 -21.91 17.88
C GLU A 14 9.74 -22.20 18.83
N GLN A 15 9.31 -21.21 19.62
CA GLN A 15 8.15 -21.34 20.50
C GLN A 15 6.85 -21.55 19.71
N LYS A 16 6.66 -20.86 18.58
CA LYS A 16 5.49 -21.04 17.70
C LYS A 16 5.43 -22.45 17.14
N GLU A 17 6.56 -22.99 16.65
CA GLU A 17 6.60 -24.37 16.13
C GLU A 17 6.39 -25.41 17.25
N ALA A 18 6.93 -25.18 18.44
CA ALA A 18 6.67 -26.05 19.60
C ALA A 18 5.18 -26.06 20.00
N LEU A 19 4.54 -24.88 20.07
CA LEU A 19 3.10 -24.76 20.35
C LEU A 19 2.26 -25.40 19.26
N LYS A 20 2.64 -25.24 17.99
CA LYS A 20 1.97 -25.86 16.85
C LYS A 20 2.08 -27.39 16.91
N GLN A 21 3.22 -27.92 17.30
CA GLN A 21 3.41 -29.36 17.50
C GLN A 21 2.53 -29.88 18.65
N GLN A 22 2.41 -29.14 19.76
CA GLN A 22 1.50 -29.49 20.86
C GLN A 22 0.03 -29.45 20.43
N VAL A 23 -0.39 -28.46 19.64
CA VAL A 23 -1.74 -28.42 19.05
C VAL A 23 -1.96 -29.65 18.17
N ILE A 24 -0.99 -30.00 17.32
CA ILE A 24 -1.06 -31.20 16.47
C ILE A 24 -1.14 -32.46 17.31
N GLU A 25 -0.36 -32.62 18.38
CA GLU A 25 -0.41 -33.80 19.26
C GLU A 25 -1.77 -33.98 19.97
N VAL A 26 -2.43 -32.86 20.30
CA VAL A 26 -3.78 -32.85 20.89
C VAL A 26 -4.87 -33.10 19.84
N GLU A 27 -4.69 -32.57 18.63
CA GLU A 27 -5.60 -32.76 17.50
C GLU A 27 -5.42 -34.08 16.75
N GLU A 28 -4.24 -34.72 16.87
CA GLU A 28 -3.89 -35.94 16.17
C GLU A 28 -4.84 -37.08 16.54
N GLN A 29 -5.08 -37.96 15.58
CA GLN A 29 -6.29 -38.75 15.44
C GLN A 29 -6.63 -39.72 16.60
N ALA A 30 -5.80 -39.92 17.63
CA ALA A 30 -6.08 -40.91 18.67
C ALA A 30 -7.05 -40.43 19.77
N PRO A 31 -6.87 -39.27 20.45
CA PRO A 31 -7.83 -38.75 21.42
C PRO A 31 -9.13 -38.30 20.75
N LYS A 32 -9.04 -37.50 19.68
CA LYS A 32 -10.21 -36.96 18.98
C LYS A 32 -11.08 -38.07 18.38
N ARG A 33 -10.51 -39.07 17.68
CA ARG A 33 -11.33 -40.19 17.16
C ARG A 33 -11.90 -41.07 18.27
N LYS A 34 -11.18 -41.29 19.37
CA LYS A 34 -11.72 -42.05 20.52
C LYS A 34 -12.88 -41.31 21.18
N VAL A 35 -12.79 -39.99 21.29
CA VAL A 35 -13.86 -39.12 21.79
C VAL A 35 -15.05 -39.13 20.82
N LEU A 36 -14.83 -38.93 19.51
CA LEU A 36 -15.90 -38.97 18.50
C LEU A 36 -16.61 -40.33 18.45
N ALA A 37 -15.85 -41.43 18.48
CA ALA A 37 -16.41 -42.78 18.51
C ALA A 37 -17.21 -43.07 19.79
N ALA A 38 -16.80 -42.50 20.93
CA ALA A 38 -17.56 -42.57 22.18
C ALA A 38 -18.81 -41.68 22.14
N MET A 39 -18.71 -40.48 21.55
CA MET A 39 -19.84 -39.55 21.38
C MET A 39 -20.93 -40.10 20.47
N ALA A 40 -20.56 -40.87 19.43
CA ALA A 40 -21.53 -41.52 18.55
C ALA A 40 -22.46 -42.50 19.30
N LYS A 41 -22.00 -43.05 20.43
CA LYS A 41 -22.79 -43.94 21.29
C LYS A 41 -23.47 -43.20 22.45
N GLN A 42 -23.09 -41.96 22.70
CA GLN A 42 -23.55 -41.20 23.85
C GLN A 42 -24.88 -40.51 23.58
N LYS A 43 -25.86 -40.81 24.43
CA LYS A 43 -27.22 -40.24 24.33
C LYS A 43 -27.44 -39.03 25.24
N TYR A 44 -26.77 -38.99 26.39
CA TYR A 44 -27.01 -38.00 27.44
C TYR A 44 -25.83 -37.07 27.68
N PHE A 45 -26.13 -35.78 27.87
CA PHE A 45 -25.18 -34.68 28.04
C PHE A 45 -25.68 -33.73 29.12
N TYR A 46 -24.78 -33.04 29.83
CA TYR A 46 -25.16 -32.01 30.80
C TYR A 46 -24.31 -30.74 30.60
N LEU A 47 -24.74 -29.61 31.14
CA LEU A 47 -23.90 -28.39 31.15
C LEU A 47 -22.98 -28.44 32.35
N LYS A 48 -21.66 -28.21 32.18
CA LYS A 48 -20.70 -28.23 33.31
C LYS A 48 -21.12 -27.35 34.49
N GLU A 49 -21.74 -26.20 34.18
CA GLU A 49 -22.21 -25.22 35.16
C GLU A 49 -23.56 -25.61 35.80
N TYR A 50 -24.28 -26.60 35.24
CA TYR A 50 -25.58 -27.10 35.68
C TYR A 50 -25.69 -28.64 35.53
N PRO A 51 -25.00 -29.43 36.37
CA PRO A 51 -24.89 -30.89 36.20
C PRO A 51 -26.20 -31.66 36.37
N ASN A 52 -27.20 -31.04 37.01
CA ASN A 52 -28.50 -31.67 37.27
C ASN A 52 -29.48 -31.57 36.08
N VAL A 53 -29.07 -30.92 34.98
CA VAL A 53 -29.89 -30.76 33.78
C VAL A 53 -29.33 -31.65 32.67
N ILE A 54 -30.06 -32.73 32.37
CA ILE A 54 -29.66 -33.73 31.38
C ILE A 54 -30.41 -33.50 30.07
N PHE A 55 -29.65 -33.50 28.99
CA PHE A 55 -30.12 -33.34 27.62
C PHE A 55 -30.00 -34.66 26.87
N ASP A 56 -31.04 -34.99 26.09
CA ASP A 56 -31.07 -36.14 25.21
C ASP A 56 -30.71 -35.72 23.78
N ARG A 57 -29.67 -36.32 23.19
CA ARG A 57 -29.18 -36.00 21.83
C ARG A 57 -30.18 -36.36 20.74
N ASP A 58 -30.88 -37.48 20.87
CA ASP A 58 -31.73 -37.99 19.80
C ASP A 58 -33.05 -37.21 19.72
N THR A 59 -33.43 -36.57 20.83
CA THR A 59 -34.72 -35.89 20.94
C THR A 59 -34.60 -34.38 21.20
N SER A 60 -33.43 -33.90 21.61
CA SER A 60 -33.14 -32.48 21.90
C SER A 60 -34.03 -31.86 22.99
N TYR A 61 -34.71 -32.69 23.80
CA TYR A 61 -35.64 -32.25 24.84
C TYR A 61 -35.01 -32.28 26.24
N LEU A 62 -35.53 -31.40 27.11
CA LEU A 62 -35.31 -31.45 28.56
C LEU A 62 -36.19 -32.57 29.14
N TRP A 63 -35.59 -33.61 29.72
CA TRP A 63 -36.34 -34.68 30.37
C TRP A 63 -36.25 -34.53 31.90
N HIS A 64 -37.41 -34.49 32.55
CA HIS A 64 -37.53 -34.77 33.98
C HIS A 64 -38.29 -36.11 34.11
N ASP A 65 -37.55 -37.15 34.46
CA ASP A 65 -37.97 -38.53 34.78
C ASP A 65 -38.51 -39.46 33.68
N LYS A 66 -37.61 -40.34 33.21
CA LYS A 66 -37.79 -41.78 33.38
C LYS A 66 -36.63 -42.27 34.23
N GLU A 67 -36.91 -43.07 35.26
CA GLU A 67 -35.98 -43.60 36.27
C GLU A 67 -34.54 -43.73 35.74
N LEU A 68 -33.70 -42.75 36.09
CA LEU A 68 -32.27 -42.95 36.09
C LEU A 68 -32.01 -43.79 37.34
N ASP A 69 -31.72 -45.08 37.16
CA ASP A 69 -31.34 -45.93 38.29
C ASP A 69 -29.95 -45.50 38.81
N ILE A 70 -29.96 -44.50 39.68
CA ILE A 70 -28.81 -43.97 40.41
C ILE A 70 -28.48 -44.78 41.66
N THR A 71 -29.09 -45.97 41.86
CA THR A 71 -28.75 -46.83 43.00
C THR A 71 -27.29 -47.32 43.01
N SER A 72 -26.54 -47.07 41.93
CA SER A 72 -25.09 -47.34 41.82
C SER A 72 -24.19 -46.13 42.07
N ILE A 73 -24.74 -44.93 42.36
CA ILE A 73 -23.96 -43.76 42.79
C ILE A 73 -24.12 -43.62 44.31
N THR A 74 -23.61 -44.61 45.03
CA THR A 74 -23.29 -44.45 46.44
C THR A 74 -21.85 -43.98 46.57
N GLU A 75 -21.72 -42.82 47.22
CA GLU A 75 -20.57 -42.27 47.95
C GLU A 75 -19.79 -41.10 47.30
N VAL A 76 -20.13 -39.87 47.77
CA VAL A 76 -19.25 -38.79 48.31
C VAL A 76 -18.62 -37.78 47.31
N ASP A 77 -18.67 -36.44 47.46
CA ASP A 77 -19.26 -35.49 48.44
C ASP A 77 -19.35 -34.03 47.88
N LEU A 78 -20.40 -33.28 48.26
CA LEU A 78 -20.37 -31.81 48.45
C LEU A 78 -21.17 -31.49 49.73
N THR A 79 -20.52 -30.90 50.74
CA THR A 79 -20.75 -31.17 52.18
C THR A 79 -21.83 -30.32 52.91
N GLY A 80 -22.95 -29.94 52.28
CA GLY A 80 -23.91 -28.97 52.84
C GLY A 80 -25.07 -29.57 53.65
N GLU A 81 -24.94 -29.59 54.98
CA GLU A 81 -25.94 -30.10 55.90
C GLU A 81 -27.15 -29.14 56.04
N ASN A 82 -28.33 -29.63 55.63
CA ASN A 82 -29.68 -29.18 55.99
C ASN A 82 -30.45 -28.27 54.99
N LEU A 83 -30.94 -28.87 53.89
CA LEU A 83 -32.04 -28.36 53.04
C LEU A 83 -33.40 -28.17 53.78
N ALA A 84 -33.43 -28.29 55.10
CA ALA A 84 -34.58 -27.94 55.94
C ALA A 84 -34.51 -26.49 56.47
N ASP A 85 -33.41 -25.76 56.27
CA ASP A 85 -33.32 -24.35 56.63
C ASP A 85 -34.01 -23.46 55.57
N GLN A 86 -35.12 -22.85 56.00
CA GLN A 86 -35.98 -22.04 55.14
C GLN A 86 -35.26 -20.77 54.65
N ASP A 87 -34.30 -20.23 55.41
CA ASP A 87 -33.60 -18.98 55.08
C ASP A 87 -32.50 -19.17 54.02
N GLU A 88 -31.88 -20.36 54.00
CA GLU A 88 -30.89 -20.75 53.00
C GLU A 88 -31.56 -21.06 51.65
N VAL A 89 -32.72 -21.72 51.68
CA VAL A 89 -33.58 -21.95 50.50
C VAL A 89 -34.15 -20.63 49.96
N ILE A 90 -34.53 -19.68 50.82
CA ILE A 90 -34.99 -18.34 50.40
C ILE A 90 -33.85 -17.53 49.76
N SER A 91 -32.63 -17.59 50.29
CA SER A 91 -31.46 -16.90 49.71
C SER A 91 -31.06 -17.49 48.36
N LEU A 92 -31.06 -18.82 48.22
CA LEU A 92 -30.84 -19.51 46.95
C LEU A 92 -31.95 -19.18 45.93
N THR A 93 -33.21 -19.14 46.36
CA THR A 93 -34.36 -18.78 45.52
C THR A 93 -34.32 -17.31 45.06
N ASN A 94 -33.81 -16.40 45.91
CA ASN A 94 -33.65 -14.98 45.56
C ASN A 94 -32.46 -14.74 44.62
N ALA A 95 -31.37 -15.51 44.75
CA ALA A 95 -30.29 -15.54 43.76
C ALA A 95 -30.79 -16.09 42.40
N ILE A 96 -31.68 -17.09 42.44
CA ILE A 96 -32.32 -17.67 41.26
C ILE A 96 -33.31 -16.69 40.58
N LYS A 97 -33.98 -15.81 41.33
CA LYS A 97 -34.92 -14.82 40.77
C LYS A 97 -34.24 -13.65 40.03
N ASN A 98 -32.98 -13.33 40.34
CA ASN A 98 -32.31 -12.13 39.83
C ASN A 98 -31.41 -12.37 38.60
N ASN A 99 -31.14 -13.62 38.24
CA ASN A 99 -30.42 -13.96 37.01
C ASN A 99 -31.40 -14.44 35.94
N LYS A 100 -31.25 -14.02 34.69
CA LYS A 100 -32.07 -14.52 33.58
C LYS A 100 -31.64 -15.97 33.26
N TYR A 101 -32.21 -16.94 33.97
CA TYR A 101 -31.73 -18.34 34.01
C TYR A 101 -31.84 -19.15 32.71
N LEU A 102 -32.45 -18.64 31.63
CA LEU A 102 -32.38 -19.26 30.31
C LEU A 102 -32.27 -18.18 29.23
N LYS A 103 -31.17 -18.17 28.47
CA LYS A 103 -31.15 -17.49 27.16
C LYS A 103 -31.86 -18.40 26.14
N LEU A 104 -33.20 -18.36 26.13
CA LEU A 104 -34.05 -19.11 25.18
C LEU A 104 -34.05 -18.58 23.74
N LYS A 105 -33.09 -17.71 23.38
CA LYS A 105 -33.02 -17.15 22.03
C LYS A 105 -32.51 -18.23 21.07
N GLY A 106 -33.40 -18.81 20.28
CA GLY A 106 -33.13 -19.94 19.37
C GLY A 106 -33.85 -21.25 19.71
N TRP A 107 -34.62 -21.28 20.81
CA TRP A 107 -35.47 -22.41 21.18
C TRP A 107 -36.90 -22.15 20.69
N GLU A 108 -37.51 -23.13 20.01
CA GLU A 108 -38.86 -23.01 19.44
C GLU A 108 -39.85 -23.98 20.10
N ILE A 109 -41.14 -23.64 20.03
CA ILE A 109 -42.25 -24.52 20.44
C ILE A 109 -42.59 -25.44 19.25
N PRO A 110 -42.79 -26.76 19.43
CA PRO A 110 -43.02 -27.69 18.34
C PRO A 110 -44.26 -27.34 17.50
N ASP A 111 -44.20 -27.57 16.19
CA ASP A 111 -45.35 -27.39 15.30
C ASP A 111 -46.31 -28.59 15.32
N GLY A 112 -47.44 -28.48 14.61
CA GLY A 112 -48.47 -29.53 14.60
C GLY A 112 -48.01 -30.85 13.98
N TYR A 113 -46.97 -30.84 13.15
CA TYR A 113 -46.38 -32.03 12.55
C TYR A 113 -45.39 -32.69 13.54
N ASP A 114 -44.61 -31.87 14.24
CA ASP A 114 -43.73 -32.32 15.33
C ASP A 114 -44.54 -33.06 16.41
N PHE A 115 -45.67 -32.49 16.83
CA PHE A 115 -46.60 -33.15 17.77
C PHE A 115 -47.15 -34.49 17.26
N ARG A 116 -47.39 -34.63 15.95
CA ARG A 116 -47.90 -35.87 15.36
C ARG A 116 -46.88 -37.01 15.44
N SER A 117 -45.61 -36.70 15.20
CA SER A 117 -44.53 -37.69 15.34
C SER A 117 -44.26 -38.11 16.79
N ILE A 118 -44.46 -37.20 17.76
CA ILE A 118 -44.31 -37.46 19.19
C ILE A 118 -45.35 -38.50 19.69
N ILE A 119 -46.58 -38.38 19.19
CA ILE A 119 -47.70 -39.23 19.62
C ILE A 119 -47.61 -40.62 18.96
N ASP A 120 -47.30 -40.71 17.66
CA ASP A 120 -47.25 -42.00 16.94
C ASP A 120 -46.22 -42.99 17.53
N VAL A 121 -45.15 -42.50 18.16
CA VAL A 121 -44.10 -43.35 18.77
C VAL A 121 -44.43 -43.75 20.22
N SER A 122 -45.34 -43.05 20.90
CA SER A 122 -45.67 -43.30 22.32
C SER A 122 -46.98 -44.06 22.56
N THR A 123 -47.82 -44.27 21.53
CA THR A 123 -49.20 -44.78 21.70
C THR A 123 -49.43 -46.27 21.41
N THR A 124 -48.41 -47.13 21.35
CA THR A 124 -48.67 -48.56 21.10
C THR A 124 -49.17 -49.36 22.31
N GLU A 125 -49.13 -48.84 23.55
CA GLU A 125 -49.34 -49.71 24.74
C GLU A 125 -50.27 -49.23 25.87
N SER A 126 -51.06 -48.15 25.76
CA SER A 126 -52.09 -47.90 26.80
C SER A 126 -53.42 -47.41 26.22
N LYS A 127 -54.51 -48.09 26.58
CA LYS A 127 -55.82 -47.99 25.94
C LYS A 127 -56.79 -46.98 26.55
N ASP A 128 -56.48 -46.30 27.65
CA ASP A 128 -57.53 -45.61 28.40
C ASP A 128 -57.38 -44.10 28.64
N THR A 129 -56.34 -43.43 28.16
CA THR A 129 -56.31 -41.95 28.16
C THR A 129 -55.34 -41.42 27.11
N LEU A 130 -55.85 -40.98 25.93
CA LEU A 130 -55.27 -39.94 25.02
C LEU A 130 -56.12 -39.87 23.71
N PRO A 131 -55.99 -38.81 22.89
CA PRO A 131 -57.11 -38.04 22.34
C PRO A 131 -57.82 -38.69 21.14
N PHE A 132 -59.15 -38.59 21.12
CA PHE A 132 -59.93 -38.89 19.91
C PHE A 132 -59.85 -37.71 18.94
N LEU A 133 -59.25 -37.93 17.78
CA LEU A 133 -59.27 -36.98 16.66
C LEU A 133 -60.65 -37.04 15.97
N LEU A 134 -61.44 -35.98 16.07
CA LEU A 134 -62.72 -35.84 15.37
C LEU A 134 -62.61 -34.83 14.24
N TYR A 135 -62.62 -35.36 13.00
CA TYR A 135 -62.87 -34.73 11.70
C TYR A 135 -62.08 -33.48 11.26
N LYS A 136 -61.59 -33.54 10.01
CA LYS A 136 -60.78 -32.52 9.34
C LYS A 136 -61.65 -31.61 8.46
N ASN A 137 -61.42 -30.30 8.56
CA ASN A 137 -61.61 -29.33 7.50
C ASN A 137 -60.30 -28.54 7.37
N ASP A 138 -59.94 -28.13 6.16
CA ASP A 138 -58.65 -27.53 5.78
C ASP A 138 -58.22 -26.25 6.52
N SER A 139 -58.99 -25.75 7.50
CA SER A 139 -58.66 -24.54 8.26
C SER A 139 -58.77 -24.67 9.79
N THR A 140 -59.05 -25.86 10.35
CA THR A 140 -59.11 -26.04 11.83
C THR A 140 -58.74 -27.45 12.27
N HIS A 141 -57.88 -27.56 13.29
CA HIS A 141 -57.41 -28.85 13.87
C HIS A 141 -57.81 -28.96 15.35
N TYR A 142 -58.18 -30.17 15.79
CA TYR A 142 -58.71 -30.45 17.12
C TYR A 142 -57.99 -31.61 17.81
N ALA A 143 -57.62 -31.44 19.09
CA ALA A 143 -57.21 -32.54 19.97
C ALA A 143 -58.01 -32.47 21.28
N MET A 144 -58.66 -33.57 21.69
CA MET A 144 -59.50 -33.62 22.91
C MET A 144 -58.98 -34.66 23.89
N GLY A 145 -58.67 -34.23 25.12
CA GLY A 145 -58.38 -35.12 26.25
C GLY A 145 -59.55 -35.19 27.22
N ARG A 146 -59.88 -36.38 27.71
CA ARG A 146 -60.84 -36.58 28.82
C ARG A 146 -60.05 -36.97 30.07
N SER A 147 -60.27 -36.25 31.17
CA SER A 147 -60.09 -36.80 32.51
C SER A 147 -61.41 -36.66 33.27
N ASP A 148 -61.64 -37.48 34.29
CA ASP A 148 -62.95 -37.88 34.84
C ASP A 148 -63.94 -36.80 35.31
N SER A 149 -63.69 -35.51 35.09
CA SER A 149 -64.69 -34.44 35.27
C SER A 149 -64.51 -33.24 34.34
N PHE A 150 -63.46 -33.22 33.51
CA PHE A 150 -63.11 -32.08 32.65
C PHE A 150 -62.83 -32.53 31.22
N LEU A 151 -63.33 -31.74 30.29
CA LEU A 151 -63.05 -31.87 28.87
C LEU A 151 -62.13 -30.73 28.47
N SER A 152 -60.91 -31.08 28.04
CA SER A 152 -59.91 -30.12 27.56
C SER A 152 -59.72 -30.32 26.06
N ALA A 153 -59.92 -29.26 25.28
CA ALA A 153 -59.77 -29.26 23.84
C ALA A 153 -58.72 -28.22 23.41
N ILE A 154 -57.82 -28.63 22.54
CA ILE A 154 -56.87 -27.75 21.86
C ILE A 154 -57.39 -27.53 20.45
N VAL A 155 -57.58 -26.27 20.07
CA VAL A 155 -58.08 -25.88 18.76
C VAL A 155 -57.10 -24.94 18.10
N TYR A 156 -56.66 -25.27 16.89
CA TYR A 156 -55.82 -24.39 16.09
C TYR A 156 -56.62 -23.87 14.89
N LYS A 157 -56.84 -22.55 14.83
CA LYS A 157 -57.65 -21.89 13.80
C LYS A 157 -57.12 -20.48 13.52
N ASN A 158 -56.98 -20.12 12.23
CA ASN A 158 -56.52 -18.80 11.77
C ASN A 158 -55.23 -18.32 12.48
N ASN A 159 -54.20 -19.18 12.55
CA ASN A 159 -52.91 -18.93 13.21
C ASN A 159 -52.95 -18.62 14.72
N ASN A 160 -54.06 -18.90 15.39
CA ASN A 160 -54.15 -18.78 16.84
C ASN A 160 -54.47 -20.13 17.47
N LEU A 161 -53.84 -20.39 18.61
CA LEU A 161 -54.05 -21.59 19.42
C LEU A 161 -55.03 -21.28 20.55
N TYR A 162 -56.12 -22.03 20.62
CA TYR A 162 -57.14 -21.90 21.65
C TYR A 162 -57.14 -23.13 22.54
N LEU A 163 -57.09 -22.90 23.85
CA LEU A 163 -57.22 -23.92 24.88
C LEU A 163 -58.59 -23.75 25.54
N LEU A 164 -59.45 -24.74 25.37
CA LEU A 164 -60.81 -24.74 25.91
C LEU A 164 -60.90 -25.80 27.00
N SER A 165 -61.34 -25.45 28.19
CA SER A 165 -61.62 -26.41 29.27
C SER A 165 -63.04 -26.23 29.81
N GLY A 166 -63.76 -27.32 30.06
CA GLY A 166 -65.13 -27.26 30.61
C GLY A 166 -65.48 -28.50 31.44
N TRP A 167 -66.42 -28.35 32.38
CA TRP A 167 -66.94 -29.47 33.18
C TRP A 167 -67.85 -30.37 32.33
N SER A 168 -67.64 -31.68 32.36
CA SER A 168 -68.39 -32.61 31.52
C SER A 168 -69.57 -33.22 32.28
N GLY A 169 -70.75 -32.61 32.19
CA GLY A 169 -71.98 -33.16 32.79
C GLY A 169 -72.98 -33.72 31.79
N TYR A 170 -73.20 -33.05 30.64
CA TYR A 170 -74.28 -33.43 29.71
C TYR A 170 -73.85 -33.35 28.25
N GLU A 171 -74.46 -34.18 27.39
CA GLU A 171 -74.24 -34.24 25.94
C GLU A 171 -74.44 -32.88 25.23
N TYR A 172 -75.15 -31.96 25.89
CA TYR A 172 -75.37 -30.58 25.47
C TYR A 172 -74.07 -29.74 25.41
N ASP A 173 -73.07 -30.03 26.28
CA ASP A 173 -71.82 -29.25 26.38
C ASP A 173 -70.86 -29.49 25.20
N ARG A 174 -70.87 -30.70 24.61
CA ARG A 174 -70.03 -31.02 23.43
C ARG A 174 -70.47 -30.25 22.18
N LYS A 175 -71.78 -30.10 21.97
CA LYS A 175 -72.33 -29.33 20.84
C LYS A 175 -72.18 -27.82 21.07
N ALA A 176 -72.19 -27.35 22.31
CA ALA A 176 -71.94 -25.96 22.66
C ALA A 176 -70.48 -25.55 22.38
N LEU A 177 -69.49 -26.39 22.74
CA LEU A 177 -68.07 -26.13 22.48
C LEU A 177 -67.77 -25.98 20.98
N VAL A 178 -68.34 -26.87 20.16
CA VAL A 178 -68.22 -26.83 18.69
C VAL A 178 -68.96 -25.62 18.10
N LYS A 179 -70.15 -25.27 18.60
CA LYS A 179 -70.90 -24.07 18.14
C LYS A 179 -70.22 -22.76 18.52
N ASN A 180 -69.56 -22.68 19.67
CA ASN A 180 -68.85 -21.47 20.12
C ASN A 180 -67.64 -21.13 19.23
N VAL A 181 -66.93 -22.14 18.68
CA VAL A 181 -65.83 -21.96 17.71
C VAL A 181 -66.32 -21.52 16.31
N HIS A 182 -67.62 -21.68 16.04
CA HIS A 182 -68.28 -21.33 14.77
C HIS A 182 -69.25 -20.13 14.84
N GLY A 183 -69.40 -19.47 16.00
CA GLY A 183 -69.97 -18.11 16.11
C GLY A 183 -71.50 -17.96 16.16
N SER A 184 -72.27 -18.92 16.69
CA SER A 184 -73.75 -18.80 16.80
C SER A 184 -74.29 -18.94 18.25
N GLN A 185 -74.62 -17.78 18.85
CA GLN A 185 -75.38 -17.44 20.08
C GLN A 185 -75.41 -18.36 21.34
N ASN A 186 -75.00 -17.72 22.46
CA ASN A 186 -75.52 -17.68 23.84
C ASN A 186 -75.85 -18.98 24.61
N THR A 187 -74.81 -19.69 25.10
CA THR A 187 -74.82 -20.37 26.42
C THR A 187 -73.37 -20.66 26.86
N PHE A 188 -73.00 -20.21 28.08
CA PHE A 188 -71.77 -20.42 28.86
C PHE A 188 -70.41 -20.40 28.10
N LEU A 189 -69.64 -19.32 28.31
CA LEU A 189 -68.26 -19.14 27.81
C LEU A 189 -67.23 -19.69 28.83
N TYR A 190 -66.27 -20.48 28.34
CA TYR A 190 -65.08 -20.91 29.08
C TYR A 190 -63.85 -20.09 28.62
N GLU A 191 -62.94 -19.79 29.55
CA GLU A 191 -61.84 -18.81 29.45
C GLU A 191 -60.79 -19.13 28.35
N ILE A 192 -60.23 -18.10 27.69
CA ILE A 192 -59.17 -18.19 26.68
C ILE A 192 -57.83 -17.80 27.33
N ILE A 193 -56.84 -18.70 27.31
CA ILE A 193 -55.56 -18.49 28.03
C ILE A 193 -54.48 -17.81 27.15
N PHE A 194 -54.65 -17.70 25.82
CA PHE A 194 -53.71 -16.97 24.96
C PHE A 194 -54.41 -16.16 23.86
N GLY A 195 -54.60 -14.86 24.13
CA GLY A 195 -55.08 -13.86 23.19
C GLY A 195 -55.03 -12.48 23.84
N SER A 196 -54.40 -11.51 23.20
CA SER A 196 -54.18 -10.17 23.75
C SER A 196 -55.42 -9.26 23.64
N LYS A 197 -56.45 -9.50 24.47
CA LYS A 197 -57.38 -8.54 25.12
C LYS A 197 -58.75 -9.16 25.44
N ILE A 198 -59.28 -8.80 26.60
CA ILE A 198 -60.59 -9.17 27.17
C ILE A 198 -61.49 -7.92 27.22
N ASN A 199 -62.83 -8.04 27.04
CA ASN A 199 -63.83 -7.22 27.76
C ASN A 199 -65.27 -7.80 27.61
N GLN A 200 -65.95 -8.18 28.71
CA GLN A 200 -66.85 -7.41 29.62
C GLN A 200 -68.32 -7.38 29.14
N ASP A 201 -69.17 -8.27 29.70
CA ASP A 201 -70.22 -7.86 30.66
C ASP A 201 -71.10 -9.01 31.17
N HIS A 202 -71.25 -9.02 32.50
CA HIS A 202 -72.28 -9.63 33.36
C HIS A 202 -72.27 -11.14 33.74
N ASN A 203 -71.83 -11.33 35.00
CA ASN A 203 -72.53 -12.02 36.10
C ASN A 203 -72.49 -13.56 36.19
N ARG A 204 -71.31 -14.10 36.54
CA ARG A 204 -70.98 -14.62 37.90
C ARG A 204 -69.60 -15.28 37.84
N TYR A 205 -68.64 -14.69 38.55
CA TYR A 205 -67.26 -15.18 38.67
C TYR A 205 -67.10 -16.06 39.92
N SER A 206 -66.40 -17.18 39.79
CA SER A 206 -65.63 -17.77 40.91
C SER A 206 -64.16 -17.78 40.52
N ILE A 207 -63.33 -17.07 41.28
CA ILE A 207 -61.87 -17.04 41.15
C ILE A 207 -61.34 -18.38 41.65
N VAL A 208 -60.50 -19.06 40.86
CA VAL A 208 -59.57 -20.03 41.43
C VAL A 208 -58.29 -19.26 41.72
N GLU A 209 -58.01 -19.05 43.01
CA GLU A 209 -56.72 -18.52 43.47
C GLU A 209 -55.61 -19.48 43.02
N ARG A 210 -54.67 -19.02 42.19
CA ARG A 210 -53.46 -19.76 41.83
C ARG A 210 -52.27 -19.11 42.53
N HIS A 211 -51.65 -19.83 43.46
CA HIS A 211 -50.48 -19.33 44.18
C HIS A 211 -49.24 -19.21 43.25
N PRO A 212 -48.36 -18.21 43.42
CA PRO A 212 -47.20 -17.97 42.55
C PRO A 212 -46.07 -19.02 42.63
N HIS A 213 -46.23 -20.05 43.46
CA HIS A 213 -45.18 -21.01 43.82
C HIS A 213 -45.60 -22.47 43.69
N THR A 214 -46.60 -22.76 42.83
CA THR A 214 -47.01 -24.13 42.54
C THR A 214 -47.00 -24.35 41.03
N LEU A 215 -45.95 -25.01 40.53
CA LEU A 215 -45.92 -25.58 39.18
C LEU A 215 -46.87 -26.78 39.18
N TYR A 216 -48.05 -26.60 38.59
CA TYR A 216 -48.90 -27.73 38.24
C TYR A 216 -48.29 -28.45 37.04
N ASN A 217 -48.38 -29.79 37.04
CA ASN A 217 -47.86 -30.75 36.06
C ASN A 217 -48.40 -30.57 34.62
N GLN A 218 -48.27 -29.37 34.05
CA GLN A 218 -48.51 -29.10 32.64
C GLN A 218 -47.14 -29.11 31.98
N GLN A 219 -46.80 -30.28 31.44
CA GLN A 219 -45.54 -30.58 30.77
C GLN A 219 -45.35 -29.63 29.57
N PHE A 220 -44.20 -28.97 29.48
CA PHE A 220 -43.79 -28.24 28.28
C PHE A 220 -42.43 -28.73 27.80
N PHE A 221 -42.30 -28.94 26.50
CA PHE A 221 -41.11 -29.39 25.81
C PHE A 221 -40.51 -28.22 25.00
N LEU A 222 -39.20 -28.00 25.08
CA LEU A 222 -38.46 -27.04 24.25
C LEU A 222 -37.43 -27.80 23.39
N VAL A 223 -37.29 -27.41 22.12
CA VAL A 223 -36.37 -28.03 21.13
C VAL A 223 -35.36 -27.02 20.62
N ASN A 224 -34.12 -27.48 20.42
CA ASN A 224 -33.12 -26.78 19.61
C ASN A 224 -32.68 -27.65 18.42
N LYS A 225 -33.01 -27.22 17.20
CA LYS A 225 -32.89 -28.02 15.96
C LYS A 225 -31.45 -28.38 15.58
N SER A 226 -30.44 -27.64 16.05
CA SER A 226 -29.02 -27.92 15.76
C SER A 226 -28.46 -29.20 16.42
N PHE A 227 -29.27 -29.91 17.22
CA PHE A 227 -28.89 -31.15 17.93
C PHE A 227 -29.44 -32.43 17.26
N ALA A 228 -30.32 -32.33 16.26
CA ALA A 228 -30.99 -33.47 15.65
C ALA A 228 -30.11 -34.18 14.59
N LEU A 229 -29.37 -35.21 15.00
CA LEU A 229 -28.47 -36.01 14.15
C LEU A 229 -29.14 -36.73 12.96
N ASN A 230 -30.47 -36.74 12.84
CA ASN A 230 -31.22 -37.47 11.82
C ASN A 230 -31.96 -36.57 10.81
N GLU A 231 -31.73 -35.25 10.79
CA GLU A 231 -32.41 -34.34 9.86
C GLU A 231 -32.29 -34.75 8.38
N TYR A 232 -31.20 -35.41 7.98
CA TYR A 232 -31.02 -35.88 6.60
C TYR A 232 -32.01 -36.98 6.18
N ARG A 233 -32.65 -37.69 7.13
CA ARG A 233 -33.74 -38.64 6.82
C ARG A 233 -35.03 -37.94 6.40
N LEU A 234 -35.09 -36.62 6.57
CA LEU A 234 -36.20 -35.78 6.14
C LEU A 234 -35.98 -35.19 4.74
N ASP A 235 -34.80 -35.38 4.14
CA ASP A 235 -34.50 -34.95 2.77
C ASP A 235 -35.12 -35.95 1.76
N PRO A 236 -36.17 -35.55 1.01
CA PRO A 236 -36.86 -36.45 0.07
C PRO A 236 -35.99 -36.90 -1.11
N SER A 237 -34.80 -36.30 -1.28
CA SER A 237 -33.83 -36.70 -2.29
C SER A 237 -32.91 -37.84 -1.85
N PHE A 238 -32.87 -38.16 -0.55
CA PHE A 238 -32.05 -39.23 0.02
C PHE A 238 -32.50 -40.62 -0.46
N ASP A 239 -33.81 -40.85 -0.52
CA ASP A 239 -34.42 -42.11 -1.01
C ASP A 239 -34.18 -42.37 -2.51
N LYS A 240 -33.63 -41.38 -3.24
CA LYS A 240 -33.34 -41.48 -4.68
C LYS A 240 -31.91 -41.92 -4.98
N LEU A 241 -31.05 -41.99 -3.96
CA LEU A 241 -29.67 -42.49 -4.07
C LEU A 241 -29.66 -44.03 -4.09
N SER A 242 -28.67 -44.65 -4.73
CA SER A 242 -28.47 -46.10 -4.62
C SER A 242 -28.05 -46.52 -3.21
N GLU A 243 -28.25 -47.78 -2.81
CA GLU A 243 -27.93 -48.25 -1.45
C GLU A 243 -26.46 -47.99 -1.05
N GLU A 244 -25.50 -48.11 -1.98
CA GLU A 244 -24.08 -47.80 -1.73
C GLU A 244 -23.81 -46.28 -1.60
N GLU A 245 -24.51 -45.45 -2.39
CA GLU A 245 -24.41 -43.99 -2.29
C GLU A 245 -25.07 -43.46 -1.02
N GLN A 246 -26.20 -44.04 -0.61
CA GLN A 246 -26.83 -43.79 0.67
C GLN A 246 -25.86 -44.14 1.81
N ALA A 247 -25.24 -45.32 1.77
CA ALA A 247 -24.30 -45.77 2.80
C ALA A 247 -23.04 -44.89 2.90
N SER A 248 -22.45 -44.48 1.78
CA SER A 248 -21.28 -43.59 1.78
C SER A 248 -21.63 -42.15 2.20
N THR A 249 -22.80 -41.66 1.79
CA THR A 249 -23.32 -40.32 2.17
C THR A 249 -23.67 -40.29 3.65
N LEU A 250 -24.29 -41.36 4.18
CA LEU A 250 -24.54 -41.58 5.61
C LEU A 250 -23.23 -41.56 6.39
N SER A 251 -22.22 -42.31 5.95
CA SER A 251 -20.93 -42.40 6.63
C SER A 251 -20.20 -41.04 6.68
N ARG A 252 -20.05 -40.38 5.54
CA ARG A 252 -19.37 -39.08 5.42
C ARG A 252 -20.12 -37.94 6.12
N ARG A 253 -21.45 -37.89 6.00
CA ARG A 253 -22.26 -36.89 6.72
C ARG A 253 -22.32 -37.19 8.22
N SER A 254 -22.19 -38.45 8.65
CA SER A 254 -22.11 -38.80 10.07
C SER A 254 -20.81 -38.34 10.72
N GLU A 255 -19.66 -38.46 10.04
CA GLU A 255 -18.38 -37.98 10.58
C GLU A 255 -18.35 -36.45 10.66
N GLN A 256 -18.81 -35.76 9.62
CA GLN A 256 -18.91 -34.30 9.62
C GLN A 256 -19.90 -33.79 10.68
N ALA A 257 -21.07 -34.41 10.79
CA ALA A 257 -22.05 -34.07 11.83
C ALA A 257 -21.53 -34.35 13.25
N GLN A 258 -20.75 -35.41 13.45
CA GLN A 258 -20.13 -35.70 14.75
C GLN A 258 -19.03 -34.68 15.11
N ASP A 259 -18.26 -34.21 14.13
CA ASP A 259 -17.25 -33.16 14.32
C ASP A 259 -17.92 -31.80 14.60
N ASP A 260 -18.95 -31.43 13.84
CA ASP A 260 -19.74 -30.22 14.08
C ASP A 260 -20.43 -30.27 15.46
N PHE A 261 -20.94 -31.44 15.84
CA PHE A 261 -21.53 -31.66 17.16
C PHE A 261 -20.50 -31.54 18.28
N LEU A 262 -19.31 -32.11 18.13
CA LEU A 262 -18.20 -31.94 19.09
C LEU A 262 -17.82 -30.47 19.24
N GLN A 263 -17.76 -29.71 18.15
CA GLN A 263 -17.52 -28.26 18.20
C GLN A 263 -18.62 -27.52 18.96
N ILE A 264 -19.89 -27.86 18.72
CA ILE A 264 -21.04 -27.27 19.45
C ILE A 264 -20.94 -27.59 20.95
N LEU A 265 -20.61 -28.82 21.33
CA LEU A 265 -20.46 -29.19 22.74
C LEU A 265 -19.30 -28.43 23.40
N ILE A 266 -18.16 -28.30 22.72
CA ILE A 266 -16.99 -27.55 23.21
C ILE A 266 -17.32 -26.06 23.37
N GLN A 267 -17.94 -25.45 22.35
CA GLN A 267 -18.31 -24.03 22.36
C GLN A 267 -19.30 -23.70 23.48
N ASN A 268 -20.22 -24.61 23.79
CA ASN A 268 -21.25 -24.42 24.79
C ASN A 268 -20.93 -25.09 26.14
N LYS A 269 -19.71 -25.65 26.31
CA LYS A 269 -19.23 -26.33 27.51
C LYS A 269 -20.14 -27.46 28.03
N PHE A 270 -20.77 -28.20 27.13
CA PHE A 270 -21.49 -29.41 27.49
C PHE A 270 -20.51 -30.53 27.84
N ILE A 271 -20.88 -31.40 28.77
CA ILE A 271 -20.12 -32.59 29.12
C ILE A 271 -20.96 -33.83 28.76
N PRO A 272 -20.51 -34.66 27.81
CA PRO A 272 -21.08 -35.98 27.57
C PRO A 272 -20.90 -36.92 28.77
N ILE A 273 -21.94 -37.69 29.11
CA ILE A 273 -21.89 -38.68 30.19
C ILE A 273 -21.32 -40.00 29.66
N PHE A 274 -20.02 -40.06 29.36
CA PHE A 274 -19.43 -41.24 28.73
C PHE A 274 -19.57 -42.52 29.59
N GLU A 275 -19.95 -43.62 28.95
CA GLU A 275 -19.95 -44.96 29.58
C GLU A 275 -18.54 -45.40 30.03
N ASN A 276 -17.49 -44.96 29.34
CA ASN A 276 -16.10 -45.29 29.65
C ASN A 276 -15.38 -44.11 30.31
N HIS A 277 -15.08 -44.25 31.59
CA HIS A 277 -14.36 -43.24 32.39
C HIS A 277 -12.99 -42.81 31.81
N LYS A 278 -12.35 -43.63 30.95
CA LYS A 278 -11.08 -43.29 30.30
C LYS A 278 -11.20 -42.26 29.16
N VAL A 279 -12.42 -41.96 28.71
CA VAL A 279 -12.68 -40.98 27.63
C VAL A 279 -12.81 -39.56 28.18
N SER A 280 -13.29 -39.41 29.42
CA SER A 280 -13.48 -38.09 30.06
C SER A 280 -12.21 -37.23 30.08
N PRO A 281 -11.02 -37.75 30.45
CA PRO A 281 -9.79 -36.96 30.43
C PRO A 281 -9.39 -36.50 29.02
N LEU A 282 -9.68 -37.30 27.99
CA LEU A 282 -9.40 -36.95 26.59
C LEU A 282 -10.33 -35.83 26.10
N TYR A 283 -11.59 -35.84 26.55
CA TYR A 283 -12.55 -34.77 26.26
C TYR A 283 -12.19 -33.47 26.98
N GLU A 284 -11.74 -33.53 28.23
CA GLU A 284 -11.29 -32.34 28.97
C GLU A 284 -10.08 -31.66 28.33
N LEU A 285 -9.16 -32.45 27.76
CA LEU A 285 -8.00 -31.96 27.03
C LEU A 285 -8.43 -31.17 25.78
N LEU A 286 -9.44 -31.65 25.06
CA LEU A 286 -10.03 -30.95 23.90
C LEU A 286 -10.86 -29.72 24.30
N LEU A 287 -11.58 -29.78 25.43
CA LEU A 287 -12.46 -28.70 25.90
C LEU A 287 -11.69 -27.54 26.52
N ASN A 288 -10.65 -27.82 27.31
CA ASN A 288 -9.99 -26.81 28.13
C ASN A 288 -8.60 -26.44 27.63
N ASP A 289 -7.81 -27.40 27.16
CA ASP A 289 -6.39 -27.18 26.87
C ASP A 289 -6.16 -26.78 25.42
N LEU A 290 -6.87 -27.39 24.47
CA LEU A 290 -6.80 -27.01 23.06
C LEU A 290 -7.17 -25.53 22.79
N PRO A 291 -8.24 -24.95 23.37
CA PRO A 291 -8.52 -23.52 23.19
C PRO A 291 -7.46 -22.61 23.80
N LYS A 292 -6.84 -23.00 24.92
CA LYS A 292 -5.73 -22.25 25.54
C LYS A 292 -4.48 -22.29 24.68
N LEU A 293 -4.12 -23.46 24.17
CA LEU A 293 -3.00 -23.65 23.23
C LEU A 293 -3.20 -22.81 21.96
N ASN A 294 -4.40 -22.81 21.40
CA ASN A 294 -4.75 -21.99 20.23
C ASN A 294 -4.70 -20.49 20.53
N ALA A 295 -5.12 -20.05 21.72
CA ALA A 295 -5.00 -18.66 22.14
C ALA A 295 -3.54 -18.23 22.32
N GLN A 296 -2.70 -19.09 22.91
CA GLN A 296 -1.26 -18.86 23.04
C GLN A 296 -0.55 -18.83 21.68
N LEU A 297 -0.88 -19.76 20.79
CA LEU A 297 -0.35 -19.80 19.43
C LEU A 297 -0.70 -18.51 18.66
N LYS A 298 -1.93 -18.02 18.81
CA LYS A 298 -2.36 -16.74 18.22
C LYS A 298 -1.60 -15.55 18.80
N ALA A 299 -1.45 -15.47 20.12
CA ALA A 299 -0.71 -14.39 20.77
C ALA A 299 0.77 -14.35 20.32
N VAL A 300 1.44 -15.50 20.27
CA VAL A 300 2.81 -15.62 19.76
C VAL A 300 2.90 -15.24 18.28
N ALA A 301 1.91 -15.62 17.46
CA ALA A 301 1.88 -15.24 16.05
C ALA A 301 1.69 -13.73 15.84
N ASP A 302 0.83 -13.09 16.65
CA ASP A 302 0.59 -11.65 16.61
C ASP A 302 1.84 -10.87 17.06
N GLU A 303 2.52 -11.32 18.12
CA GLU A 303 3.78 -10.75 18.59
C GLU A 303 4.89 -10.90 17.54
N LEU A 304 5.01 -12.08 16.93
CA LEU A 304 5.97 -12.34 15.86
C LEU A 304 5.69 -11.47 14.63
N SER A 305 4.43 -11.25 14.26
CA SER A 305 4.04 -10.32 13.18
C SER A 305 4.49 -8.89 13.48
N ASN A 306 4.31 -8.42 14.72
CA ASN A 306 4.76 -7.09 15.12
C ASN A 306 6.30 -6.95 15.10
N LEU A 307 7.03 -7.95 15.61
CA LEU A 307 8.50 -7.93 15.56
C LEU A 307 9.05 -8.03 14.13
N VAL A 308 8.39 -8.78 13.25
CA VAL A 308 8.73 -8.82 11.83
C VAL A 308 8.45 -7.48 11.15
N LYS A 309 7.32 -6.81 11.44
CA LYS A 309 7.07 -5.44 10.96
C LYS A 309 8.14 -4.46 11.42
N ILE A 310 8.57 -4.55 12.69
CA ILE A 310 9.67 -3.73 13.22
C ILE A 310 10.98 -4.05 12.50
N LYS A 311 11.27 -5.33 12.23
CA LYS A 311 12.46 -5.77 11.47
C LYS A 311 12.42 -5.26 10.03
N ASP A 312 11.27 -5.28 9.38
CA ASP A 312 11.09 -4.83 8.01
C ASP A 312 11.18 -3.31 7.91
N GLN A 313 10.57 -2.57 8.85
CA GLN A 313 10.77 -1.13 9.01
C GLN A 313 12.27 -0.82 9.17
N GLN A 314 12.98 -1.56 10.04
CA GLN A 314 14.44 -1.40 10.20
C GLN A 314 15.28 -1.71 8.96
N ARG A 315 14.75 -2.49 8.02
CA ARG A 315 15.38 -2.80 6.72
C ARG A 315 15.06 -1.76 5.65
N GLU A 316 13.93 -1.07 5.76
CA GLU A 316 13.51 0.05 4.89
C GLU A 316 14.18 1.39 5.27
N LEU A 317 14.80 1.47 6.45
CA LEU A 317 15.40 2.70 7.02
C LEU A 317 16.58 3.31 6.24
N LEU A 318 17.09 2.75 5.14
CA LEU A 318 17.96 3.51 4.23
C LEU A 318 17.36 3.45 2.83
N SER A 319 16.49 4.40 2.57
CA SER A 319 15.97 4.77 1.25
C SER A 319 15.94 6.30 1.15
N SER A 320 15.61 6.87 -0.01
CA SER A 320 15.36 8.32 -0.14
C SER A 320 14.27 8.85 0.79
N LYS A 321 13.39 7.97 1.29
CA LYS A 321 12.32 8.27 2.24
C LYS A 321 12.77 8.13 3.70
N PHE A 322 14.06 7.90 3.93
CA PHE A 322 14.65 7.79 5.26
C PHE A 322 14.33 9.01 6.11
N ASN A 323 13.70 8.77 7.25
CA ASN A 323 13.49 9.77 8.28
C ASN A 323 14.45 9.51 9.45
N TYR A 324 15.48 10.34 9.61
CA TYR A 324 16.44 10.18 10.68
C TYR A 324 15.83 10.38 12.08
N GLN A 325 14.74 11.16 12.20
CA GLN A 325 14.05 11.38 13.47
C GLN A 325 13.40 10.08 13.99
N GLU A 326 12.88 9.26 13.08
CA GLU A 326 12.36 7.94 13.43
C GLU A 326 13.49 7.04 13.93
N LEU A 327 14.66 7.05 13.28
CA LEU A 327 15.82 6.28 13.71
C LEU A 327 16.33 6.74 15.09
N LEU A 328 16.34 8.05 15.36
CA LEU A 328 16.68 8.61 16.66
C LEU A 328 15.71 8.12 17.74
N SER A 329 14.40 8.25 17.50
CA SER A 329 13.36 7.83 18.44
C SER A 329 13.41 6.33 18.73
N PHE A 330 13.56 5.51 17.69
CA PHE A 330 13.59 4.05 17.80
C PHE A 330 14.80 3.55 18.59
N ASN A 331 15.94 4.24 18.47
CA ASN A 331 17.16 3.89 19.18
C ASN A 331 17.31 4.65 20.51
N ASN A 332 16.27 5.32 20.98
CA ASN A 332 16.24 6.04 22.26
C ASN A 332 17.36 7.10 22.38
N PHE A 333 17.59 7.87 21.32
CA PHE A 333 18.44 9.06 21.40
C PHE A 333 17.61 10.25 21.88
N ASP A 334 17.89 10.75 23.08
CA ASP A 334 17.32 11.99 23.60
C ASP A 334 18.30 13.13 23.36
N CYS A 335 18.13 13.86 22.26
CA CYS A 335 19.04 14.93 21.85
C CYS A 335 19.24 15.98 22.97
N GLN A 336 18.16 16.34 23.68
CA GLN A 336 18.22 17.34 24.75
C GLN A 336 18.99 16.83 25.97
N ASP A 337 18.85 15.56 26.33
CA ASP A 337 19.60 14.98 27.44
C ASP A 337 21.07 14.71 27.09
N ILE A 338 21.34 14.33 25.85
CA ILE A 338 22.69 14.10 25.34
C ILE A 338 23.54 15.38 25.44
N ASP A 339 22.98 16.51 25.01
CA ASP A 339 23.67 17.80 24.99
C ASP A 339 24.00 18.36 26.39
N LYS A 340 23.36 17.84 27.47
CA LYS A 340 23.65 18.26 28.86
C LYS A 340 25.01 17.78 29.36
N SER A 341 25.64 16.82 28.70
CA SER A 341 26.90 16.24 29.16
C SER A 341 27.86 15.97 28.01
N PRO A 342 29.06 16.59 27.99
CA PRO A 342 30.08 16.31 26.98
C PRO A 342 30.44 14.83 26.89
N ILE A 343 30.41 14.10 28.01
CA ILE A 343 30.71 12.66 28.04
C ILE A 343 29.59 11.86 27.36
N ARG A 344 28.31 12.20 27.63
CA ARG A 344 27.17 11.57 26.94
C ARG A 344 27.18 11.90 25.46
N PHE A 345 27.41 13.17 25.11
CA PHE A 345 27.57 13.62 23.73
C PHE A 345 28.59 12.79 22.95
N ILE A 346 29.80 12.61 23.50
CA ILE A 346 30.85 11.80 22.87
C ILE A 346 30.38 10.34 22.71
N HIS A 347 29.80 9.76 23.75
CA HIS A 347 29.35 8.35 23.71
C HIS A 347 28.24 8.11 22.69
N GLU A 348 27.20 8.94 22.71
CA GLU A 348 26.05 8.81 21.82
C GLU A 348 26.39 9.20 20.39
N THR A 349 27.31 10.15 20.16
CA THR A 349 27.81 10.45 18.80
C THR A 349 28.55 9.26 18.20
N MET A 350 29.36 8.55 18.99
CA MET A 350 29.98 7.30 18.54
C MET A 350 28.94 6.23 18.23
N ARG A 351 27.94 6.06 19.11
CA ARG A 351 26.86 5.07 18.94
C ARG A 351 26.01 5.37 17.71
N TRP A 352 25.70 6.64 17.45
CA TRP A 352 25.02 7.11 16.25
C TRP A 352 25.85 6.83 14.98
N SER A 353 27.15 7.14 15.02
CA SER A 353 28.06 6.86 13.89
C SER A 353 28.12 5.37 13.58
N ASP A 354 28.22 4.52 14.60
CA ASP A 354 28.24 3.06 14.44
C ASP A 354 26.92 2.52 13.86
N LEU A 355 25.79 3.02 14.37
CA LEU A 355 24.46 2.67 13.84
C LEU A 355 24.33 3.01 12.36
N LEU A 356 24.74 4.22 11.96
CA LEU A 356 24.69 4.63 10.55
C LEU A 356 25.64 3.80 9.68
N GLN A 357 26.86 3.52 10.15
CA GLN A 357 27.82 2.67 9.42
C GLN A 357 27.29 1.25 9.18
N ASP A 358 26.72 0.62 10.22
CA ASP A 358 26.10 -0.70 10.11
C ASP A 358 24.99 -0.70 9.06
N LYS A 359 24.13 0.33 9.09
CA LYS A 359 23.04 0.46 8.14
C LYS A 359 23.53 0.67 6.72
N VAL A 360 24.51 1.55 6.51
CA VAL A 360 25.12 1.77 5.19
C VAL A 360 25.72 0.48 4.64
N MET A 361 26.41 -0.29 5.48
CA MET A 361 26.98 -1.56 5.07
C MET A 361 25.90 -2.57 4.65
N GLU A 362 24.81 -2.68 5.41
CA GLU A 362 23.63 -3.51 5.04
C GLU A 362 23.05 -3.08 3.67
N TYR A 363 22.94 -1.77 3.43
CA TYR A 363 22.45 -1.23 2.16
C TYR A 363 23.40 -1.51 1.00
N GLN A 364 24.70 -1.27 1.17
CA GLN A 364 25.72 -1.52 0.14
C GLN A 364 25.75 -2.99 -0.29
N ILE A 365 25.58 -3.92 0.64
CA ILE A 365 25.49 -5.35 0.32
C ILE A 365 24.26 -5.64 -0.54
N ARG A 366 23.11 -5.06 -0.18
CA ARG A 366 21.84 -5.24 -0.89
C ARG A 366 21.88 -4.67 -2.30
N GLN A 367 22.42 -3.46 -2.44
CA GLN A 367 22.50 -2.72 -3.70
C GLN A 367 23.85 -2.86 -4.42
N HIS A 368 24.63 -3.88 -4.06
CA HIS A 368 25.98 -4.08 -4.57
C HIS A 368 26.04 -4.03 -6.11
N LYS A 369 25.09 -4.71 -6.76
CA LYS A 369 25.01 -4.76 -8.23
C LYS A 369 24.86 -3.34 -8.82
N VAL A 370 23.82 -2.62 -8.42
CA VAL A 370 23.50 -1.27 -8.92
C VAL A 370 24.68 -0.32 -8.68
N ILE A 371 25.24 -0.31 -7.47
CA ILE A 371 26.38 0.54 -7.11
C ILE A 371 27.62 0.18 -7.96
N SER A 372 27.91 -1.11 -8.13
CA SER A 372 29.08 -1.56 -8.91
C SER A 372 28.96 -1.23 -10.39
N GLU A 373 27.79 -1.43 -10.99
CA GLU A 373 27.52 -1.14 -12.39
C GLU A 373 27.49 0.37 -12.64
N GLY A 374 26.85 1.15 -11.76
CA GLY A 374 26.82 2.61 -11.85
C GLY A 374 28.21 3.24 -11.69
N ASN A 375 29.02 2.75 -10.74
CA ASN A 375 30.41 3.21 -10.60
C ASN A 375 31.28 2.81 -11.80
N ALA A 376 31.06 1.64 -12.39
CA ALA A 376 31.75 1.24 -13.62
C ALA A 376 31.40 2.16 -14.80
N ASN A 377 30.12 2.52 -14.95
CA ASN A 377 29.64 3.40 -16.01
C ASN A 377 30.11 4.84 -15.84
N THR A 378 30.27 5.32 -14.60
CA THR A 378 30.71 6.70 -14.30
C THR A 378 32.22 6.83 -14.09
N PHE A 379 32.97 5.72 -14.13
CA PHE A 379 34.41 5.70 -13.88
C PHE A 379 35.19 6.70 -14.74
N ALA A 380 34.81 6.86 -16.00
CA ALA A 380 35.45 7.81 -16.91
C ALA A 380 35.36 9.26 -16.40
N LEU A 381 34.23 9.63 -15.78
CA LEU A 381 33.98 10.96 -15.23
C LEU A 381 34.84 11.26 -14.00
N SER A 382 35.26 10.24 -13.24
CA SER A 382 36.10 10.41 -12.04
C SER A 382 37.53 10.89 -12.34
N ARG A 383 37.98 10.76 -13.60
CA ARG A 383 39.34 11.12 -13.99
C ARG A 383 39.51 12.63 -14.02
N LYS A 384 40.63 13.13 -13.51
CA LYS A 384 40.98 14.55 -13.64
C LYS A 384 40.97 14.95 -15.13
N TYR A 385 40.20 15.98 -15.47
CA TYR A 385 40.17 16.56 -16.80
C TYR A 385 41.58 16.99 -17.22
N LYS A 386 41.92 16.76 -18.49
CA LYS A 386 43.18 17.19 -19.10
C LYS A 386 42.87 18.18 -20.19
N ASP A 387 43.39 19.38 -20.04
CA ASP A 387 43.19 20.45 -21.01
C ASP A 387 43.69 20.04 -22.39
N ASP A 388 42.86 20.30 -23.39
CA ASP A 388 43.24 20.16 -24.78
C ASP A 388 43.86 21.48 -25.25
N LYS A 389 45.08 21.39 -25.78
CA LYS A 389 45.85 22.56 -26.26
C LYS A 389 45.19 23.26 -27.45
N LYS A 390 44.26 22.60 -28.14
CA LYS A 390 43.52 23.15 -29.28
C LYS A 390 42.26 23.91 -28.87
N LEU A 391 41.86 23.80 -27.60
CA LEU A 391 40.72 24.50 -27.04
C LEU A 391 41.21 25.73 -26.27
N SER A 392 40.41 26.79 -26.28
CA SER A 392 40.57 27.95 -25.40
C SER A 392 40.39 27.57 -23.93
N GLU A 393 40.77 28.48 -23.04
CA GLU A 393 40.58 28.30 -21.60
C GLU A 393 39.09 28.13 -21.23
N THR A 394 38.21 28.97 -21.79
CA THR A 394 36.77 28.92 -21.54
C THR A 394 36.12 27.62 -22.07
N GLU A 395 36.59 27.12 -23.22
CA GLU A 395 36.11 25.85 -23.78
C GLU A 395 36.54 24.66 -22.91
N ASN A 396 37.79 24.64 -22.45
CA ASN A 396 38.27 23.62 -21.51
C ASN A 396 37.51 23.69 -20.18
N GLN A 397 37.25 24.89 -19.66
CA GLN A 397 36.49 25.09 -18.44
C GLN A 397 35.05 24.56 -18.55
N LEU A 398 34.35 24.79 -19.68
CA LEU A 398 33.00 24.25 -19.89
C LEU A 398 33.00 22.72 -19.82
N ILE A 399 33.89 22.05 -20.57
CA ILE A 399 33.96 20.58 -20.59
C ILE A 399 34.35 20.03 -19.21
N ALA A 400 35.31 20.65 -18.53
CA ALA A 400 35.69 20.26 -17.17
C ALA A 400 34.55 20.42 -16.17
N SER A 401 33.79 21.53 -16.27
CA SER A 401 32.64 21.79 -15.40
C SER A 401 31.50 20.80 -15.63
N ARG A 402 31.21 20.46 -16.89
CA ARG A 402 30.24 19.42 -17.28
C ARG A 402 30.61 18.07 -16.68
N GLN A 403 31.86 17.64 -16.88
CA GLN A 403 32.36 16.37 -16.37
C GLN A 403 32.23 16.31 -14.84
N LYS A 404 32.63 17.39 -14.16
CA LYS A 404 32.53 17.50 -12.69
C LYS A 404 31.08 17.42 -12.21
N PHE A 405 30.19 18.19 -12.83
CA PHE A 405 28.76 18.18 -12.50
C PHE A 405 28.16 16.77 -12.65
N MET A 406 28.40 16.11 -13.78
CA MET A 406 27.91 14.75 -14.01
C MET A 406 28.48 13.76 -13.00
N PHE A 407 29.78 13.88 -12.66
CA PHE A 407 30.39 13.02 -11.64
C PHE A 407 29.73 13.24 -10.27
N GLU A 408 29.55 14.48 -9.83
CA GLU A 408 28.92 14.78 -8.54
C GLU A 408 27.49 14.21 -8.44
N ARG A 409 26.73 14.28 -9.55
CA ARG A 409 25.34 13.82 -9.59
C ARG A 409 25.18 12.31 -9.77
N LEU A 410 26.14 11.64 -10.40
CA LEU A 410 26.07 10.21 -10.73
C LEU A 410 27.01 9.33 -9.89
N ASN A 411 27.85 9.92 -9.03
CA ASN A 411 28.72 9.15 -8.14
C ASN A 411 27.88 8.40 -7.08
N LEU A 412 27.87 7.08 -7.18
CA LEU A 412 27.13 6.18 -6.30
C LEU A 412 28.00 5.67 -5.13
N ASP A 413 29.23 6.17 -4.99
CA ASP A 413 30.15 5.71 -3.96
C ASP A 413 29.74 6.20 -2.56
N MET A 414 29.53 5.24 -1.66
CA MET A 414 29.24 5.47 -0.24
C MET A 414 30.51 5.59 0.62
N ASN A 415 31.70 5.41 0.06
CA ASN A 415 32.97 5.48 0.80
C ASN A 415 33.20 6.83 1.45
N ILE A 416 32.82 7.94 0.80
CA ILE A 416 32.97 9.30 1.35
C ILE A 416 32.10 9.47 2.60
N PRO A 417 30.78 9.21 2.57
CA PRO A 417 29.97 9.19 3.78
C PRO A 417 30.51 8.29 4.89
N MET A 418 30.96 7.08 4.54
CA MET A 418 31.55 6.14 5.51
C MET A 418 32.83 6.69 6.15
N ALA A 419 33.71 7.32 5.36
CA ALA A 419 34.92 7.95 5.84
C ALA A 419 34.61 9.16 6.75
N ASN A 420 33.58 9.94 6.43
CA ASN A 420 33.13 11.07 7.26
C ASN A 420 32.60 10.58 8.62
N LEU A 421 31.77 9.54 8.64
CA LEU A 421 31.31 8.91 9.88
C LEU A 421 32.48 8.35 10.70
N ALA A 422 33.46 7.72 10.05
CA ALA A 422 34.66 7.21 10.72
C ALA A 422 35.51 8.35 11.30
N SER A 423 35.65 9.46 10.57
CA SER A 423 36.33 10.67 11.04
C SER A 423 35.65 11.27 12.27
N MET A 424 34.32 11.35 12.28
CA MET A 424 33.56 11.81 13.45
C MET A 424 33.81 10.91 14.68
N LYS A 425 33.83 9.60 14.48
CA LYS A 425 34.16 8.63 15.55
C LYS A 425 35.59 8.80 16.06
N LEU A 426 36.57 9.03 15.18
CA LEU A 426 37.96 9.28 15.57
C LEU A 426 38.10 10.56 16.42
N GLN A 427 37.41 11.64 16.05
CA GLN A 427 37.37 12.87 16.85
C GLN A 427 36.80 12.59 18.25
N CYS A 428 35.70 11.85 18.34
CA CYS A 428 35.13 11.45 19.63
C CYS A 428 36.09 10.60 20.48
N LEU A 429 36.85 9.69 19.85
CA LEU A 429 37.86 8.87 20.52
C LEU A 429 39.01 9.73 21.05
N ASP A 430 39.45 10.75 20.31
CA ASP A 430 40.50 11.66 20.76
C ASP A 430 40.02 12.53 21.93
N GLU A 431 38.77 13.00 21.90
CA GLU A 431 38.15 13.67 23.07
C GLU A 431 38.07 12.75 24.29
N LYS A 432 37.75 11.46 24.10
CA LYS A 432 37.76 10.47 25.18
C LYS A 432 39.17 10.24 25.76
N LYS A 433 40.21 10.24 24.91
CA LYS A 433 41.61 10.17 25.38
C LYS A 433 42.00 11.42 26.18
N LYS A 434 41.61 12.62 25.74
CA LYS A 434 41.80 13.87 26.50
C LYS A 434 41.17 13.75 27.88
N LEU A 435 39.90 13.33 27.96
CA LEU A 435 39.19 13.09 29.22
C LEU A 435 39.94 12.11 30.14
N PHE A 436 40.45 11.00 29.60
CA PHE A 436 41.22 10.04 30.38
C PHE A 436 42.52 10.65 30.93
N ALA A 437 43.23 11.46 30.14
CA ALA A 437 44.45 12.14 30.58
C ALA A 437 44.18 13.15 31.70
N LEU A 438 43.01 13.81 31.71
CA LEU A 438 42.62 14.75 32.77
C LEU A 438 42.50 14.08 34.14
N ASN A 439 42.14 12.79 34.20
CA ASN A 439 42.02 12.06 35.46
C ASN A 439 43.37 11.87 36.18
N ALA A 440 44.48 11.90 35.43
CA ALA A 440 45.84 11.78 35.95
C ALA A 440 46.53 13.15 36.16
N ASP A 441 45.84 14.25 35.84
CA ASP A 441 46.42 15.60 35.88
C ASP A 441 46.32 16.22 37.27
N SER A 442 47.42 16.83 37.74
CA SER A 442 47.48 17.53 39.03
C SER A 442 46.45 18.67 39.19
N ASN A 443 45.92 19.22 38.09
CA ASN A 443 44.85 20.22 38.06
C ASN A 443 43.61 19.71 37.30
N GLY A 444 43.33 18.40 37.40
CA GLY A 444 42.29 17.72 36.62
C GLY A 444 40.90 18.34 36.75
N LEU A 445 40.47 18.77 37.95
CA LEU A 445 39.13 19.35 38.16
C LEU A 445 38.92 20.69 37.42
N VAL A 446 39.92 21.58 37.43
CA VAL A 446 39.83 22.86 36.71
C VAL A 446 39.81 22.61 35.21
N LYS A 447 40.69 21.72 34.72
CA LYS A 447 40.74 21.36 33.30
C LYS A 447 39.48 20.62 32.84
N LEU A 448 38.83 19.85 33.70
CA LEU A 448 37.54 19.21 33.43
C LEU A 448 36.42 20.24 33.28
N GLY A 449 36.43 21.31 34.09
CA GLY A 449 35.50 22.44 33.92
C GLY A 449 35.70 23.20 32.61
N LEU A 450 36.97 23.42 32.21
CA LEU A 450 37.30 24.00 30.90
C LEU A 450 36.85 23.11 29.75
N PHE A 451 37.13 21.80 29.82
CA PHE A 451 36.65 20.81 28.86
C PHE A 451 35.13 20.84 28.74
N GLY A 452 34.42 20.93 29.86
CA GLY A 452 32.96 21.05 29.88
C GLY A 452 32.41 22.28 29.18
N SER A 453 33.21 23.34 29.07
CA SER A 453 32.81 24.63 28.49
C SER A 453 33.22 24.80 27.02
N GLU A 454 33.96 23.85 26.44
CA GLU A 454 34.38 23.94 25.03
C GLU A 454 33.16 23.91 24.08
N PRO A 455 33.16 24.75 23.02
CA PRO A 455 32.06 24.82 22.08
C PRO A 455 31.98 23.54 21.25
N ARG A 456 30.75 23.02 21.08
CA ARG A 456 30.43 21.81 20.32
C ARG A 456 29.13 22.01 19.56
N ALA A 457 28.96 21.29 18.45
CA ALA A 457 27.65 21.18 17.80
C ALA A 457 26.66 20.46 18.73
N CYS A 458 25.37 20.79 18.64
CA CYS A 458 24.34 19.98 19.29
C CYS A 458 24.22 18.62 18.61
N PHE A 459 23.80 17.61 19.36
CA PHE A 459 23.68 16.25 18.85
C PHE A 459 22.66 16.16 17.71
N ASP A 460 21.59 16.95 17.76
CA ASP A 460 20.58 17.01 16.71
C ASP A 460 21.18 17.45 15.36
N LEU A 461 22.01 18.51 15.34
CA LEU A 461 22.70 18.95 14.13
C LEU A 461 23.70 17.90 13.62
N VAL A 462 24.38 17.20 14.53
CA VAL A 462 25.28 16.09 14.18
C VAL A 462 24.50 14.97 13.50
N ALA A 463 23.33 14.62 14.04
CA ALA A 463 22.45 13.59 13.50
C ALA A 463 21.87 14.00 12.13
N GLU A 464 21.32 15.21 12.02
CA GLU A 464 20.76 15.76 10.79
C GLU A 464 21.79 15.83 9.67
N ASN A 465 22.98 16.39 9.93
CA ASN A 465 24.02 16.55 8.92
C ASN A 465 24.53 15.19 8.40
N SER A 466 24.77 14.24 9.31
CA SER A 466 25.22 12.89 8.92
C SER A 466 24.13 12.09 8.19
N ALA A 467 22.87 12.26 8.57
CA ALA A 467 21.73 11.68 7.87
C ALA A 467 21.51 12.28 6.48
N THR A 468 21.61 13.60 6.34
CA THR A 468 21.44 14.32 5.06
C THR A 468 22.49 13.88 4.05
N MET A 469 23.76 13.82 4.47
CA MET A 469 24.85 13.32 3.64
C MET A 469 24.60 11.90 3.11
N LEU A 470 23.99 11.01 3.90
CA LEU A 470 23.62 9.67 3.46
C LEU A 470 22.42 9.70 2.50
N THR A 471 21.40 10.49 2.84
CA THR A 471 20.18 10.65 2.05
C THR A 471 20.51 11.12 0.64
N ASP A 472 21.45 12.06 0.48
CA ASP A 472 21.91 12.54 -0.83
C ASP A 472 22.53 11.43 -1.70
N VAL A 473 23.23 10.47 -1.10
CA VAL A 473 23.80 9.35 -1.86
C VAL A 473 22.72 8.32 -2.19
N LEU A 474 21.81 8.05 -1.26
CA LEU A 474 20.67 7.15 -1.48
C LEU A 474 19.77 7.66 -2.62
N LEU A 475 19.45 8.96 -2.63
CA LEU A 475 18.69 9.61 -3.69
C LEU A 475 19.35 9.43 -5.06
N ARG A 476 20.69 9.52 -5.14
CA ARG A 476 21.43 9.29 -6.40
C ARG A 476 21.39 7.83 -6.85
N ILE A 477 21.50 6.88 -5.92
CA ILE A 477 21.43 5.44 -6.23
C ILE A 477 20.04 5.07 -6.74
N GLU A 478 18.99 5.52 -6.05
CA GLU A 478 17.61 5.26 -6.45
C GLU A 478 17.26 5.94 -7.78
N PHE A 479 17.69 7.20 -7.96
CA PHE A 479 17.53 7.89 -9.25
C PHE A 479 18.23 7.12 -10.38
N TYR A 480 19.43 6.60 -10.13
CA TYR A 480 20.15 5.79 -11.11
C TYR A 480 19.41 4.49 -11.44
N GLU A 481 18.92 3.78 -10.41
CA GLU A 481 18.17 2.54 -10.58
C GLU A 481 16.90 2.74 -11.41
N GLU A 482 16.18 3.84 -11.18
CA GLU A 482 14.96 4.17 -11.91
C GLU A 482 15.21 4.68 -13.36
N ASN A 483 16.39 5.27 -13.62
CA ASN A 483 16.66 6.01 -14.86
C ASN A 483 17.92 5.55 -15.60
N GLU A 484 18.37 4.31 -15.38
CA GLU A 484 19.62 3.78 -15.96
C GLU A 484 19.73 3.99 -17.49
N PRO A 485 18.69 3.75 -18.32
CA PRO A 485 18.79 3.98 -19.77
C PRO A 485 19.07 5.43 -20.15
N LEU A 486 18.41 6.38 -19.46
CA LEU A 486 18.62 7.81 -19.65
C LEU A 486 20.06 8.20 -19.30
N ILE A 487 20.55 7.74 -18.15
CA ILE A 487 21.89 8.07 -17.67
C ILE A 487 22.95 7.53 -18.63
N LYS A 488 22.80 6.29 -19.11
CA LYS A 488 23.70 5.71 -20.11
C LYS A 488 23.69 6.50 -21.41
N ALA A 489 22.51 6.94 -21.87
CA ALA A 489 22.40 7.79 -23.05
C ALA A 489 23.10 9.14 -22.85
N LEU A 490 22.91 9.81 -21.72
CA LEU A 490 23.58 11.08 -21.41
C LEU A 490 25.10 10.96 -21.29
N LEU A 491 25.61 9.89 -20.68
CA LEU A 491 27.05 9.59 -20.62
C LEU A 491 27.64 9.38 -22.02
N HIS A 492 26.89 8.68 -22.89
CA HIS A 492 27.28 8.49 -24.28
C HIS A 492 27.29 9.83 -25.04
N THR A 493 26.24 10.62 -24.90
CA THR A 493 26.12 11.97 -25.48
C THR A 493 27.30 12.85 -25.07
N GLU A 494 27.61 12.95 -23.77
CA GLU A 494 28.73 13.76 -23.30
C GLU A 494 30.05 13.33 -23.94
N SER A 495 30.32 12.02 -23.95
CA SER A 495 31.55 11.46 -24.53
C SER A 495 31.66 11.72 -26.03
N GLU A 496 30.57 11.54 -26.77
CA GLU A 496 30.50 11.84 -28.21
C GLU A 496 30.70 13.32 -28.48
N TRP A 497 29.93 14.18 -27.82
CA TRP A 497 29.98 15.63 -28.02
C TRP A 497 31.34 16.22 -27.66
N THR A 498 31.94 15.78 -26.55
CA THR A 498 33.29 16.21 -26.15
C THR A 498 34.35 15.80 -27.19
N LYS A 499 34.25 14.59 -27.76
CA LYS A 499 35.17 14.14 -28.82
C LYS A 499 34.95 14.91 -30.12
N ASP A 500 33.71 15.06 -30.53
CA ASP A 500 33.28 15.76 -31.73
C ASP A 500 33.69 17.24 -31.70
N PHE A 501 33.47 17.94 -30.56
CA PHE A 501 33.89 19.33 -30.40
C PHE A 501 35.41 19.49 -30.51
N LYS A 502 36.20 18.58 -29.92
CA LYS A 502 37.67 18.56 -30.09
C LYS A 502 38.10 18.27 -31.53
N ALA A 503 37.38 17.36 -32.20
CA ALA A 503 37.62 17.05 -33.62
C ALA A 503 37.30 18.26 -34.52
N SER A 504 36.28 19.05 -34.19
CA SER A 504 35.90 20.25 -34.95
C SER A 504 37.05 21.26 -35.05
N LYS A 505 37.82 21.42 -33.97
CA LYS A 505 38.98 22.33 -33.91
C LYS A 505 40.23 21.80 -34.62
N SER A 506 40.18 20.57 -35.14
CA SER A 506 41.34 19.94 -35.79
C SER A 506 41.00 19.24 -37.09
N VAL A 507 40.36 18.08 -37.04
CA VAL A 507 40.01 17.28 -38.22
C VAL A 507 39.12 18.08 -39.17
N SER A 508 38.10 18.75 -38.64
CA SER A 508 37.18 19.53 -39.47
C SER A 508 37.82 20.79 -40.04
N LYS A 509 38.76 21.40 -39.30
CA LYS A 509 39.59 22.50 -39.80
C LYS A 509 40.42 22.08 -41.01
N GLU A 510 41.13 20.95 -40.90
CA GLU A 510 41.94 20.42 -42.01
C GLU A 510 41.07 20.03 -43.21
N LYS A 511 39.87 19.48 -42.96
CA LYS A 511 38.93 19.17 -44.04
C LYS A 511 38.47 20.44 -44.78
N LEU A 512 38.09 21.49 -44.04
CA LEU A 512 37.71 22.77 -44.64
C LEU A 512 38.88 23.37 -45.45
N LYS A 513 40.09 23.31 -44.89
CA LYS A 513 41.30 23.77 -45.57
C LYS A 513 41.48 23.07 -46.92
N LEU A 514 41.46 21.74 -46.94
CA LEU A 514 41.63 20.96 -48.18
C LEU A 514 40.58 21.32 -49.24
N GLU A 515 39.31 21.38 -48.85
CA GLU A 515 38.22 21.75 -49.77
C GLU A 515 38.37 23.18 -50.32
N CYS A 516 38.91 24.10 -49.52
CA CYS A 516 39.13 25.48 -49.95
C CYS A 516 40.36 25.62 -50.86
N GLU A 517 41.45 24.91 -50.55
CA GLU A 517 42.67 24.92 -51.37
C GLU A 517 42.45 24.27 -52.74
N GLU A 518 41.59 23.25 -52.84
CA GLU A 518 41.20 22.64 -54.13
C GLU A 518 40.48 23.64 -55.06
N ASP A 519 39.72 24.59 -54.50
CA ASP A 519 38.96 25.60 -55.22
C ASP A 519 39.68 26.97 -55.29
N GLU A 520 40.98 27.01 -54.96
CA GLU A 520 41.83 28.23 -54.95
C GLU A 520 41.29 29.37 -54.06
N ILE A 521 40.58 29.04 -52.98
CA ILE A 521 40.05 30.01 -52.00
C ILE A 521 41.17 30.49 -51.08
N ASP A 522 41.28 31.82 -50.92
CA ASP A 522 42.32 32.47 -50.12
C ASP A 522 42.36 32.01 -48.65
N GLU A 523 43.59 31.92 -48.10
CA GLU A 523 43.82 31.44 -46.74
C GLU A 523 43.14 32.31 -45.68
N GLN A 524 43.21 33.63 -45.81
CA GLN A 524 42.58 34.54 -44.86
C GLN A 524 41.06 34.39 -44.90
N LEU A 525 40.51 34.15 -46.09
CA LEU A 525 39.07 33.98 -46.26
C LEU A 525 38.56 32.70 -45.61
N TRP A 526 39.13 31.52 -45.91
CA TRP A 526 38.63 30.30 -45.30
C TRP A 526 38.92 30.23 -43.79
N LEU A 527 40.01 30.87 -43.31
CA LEU A 527 40.24 31.04 -41.87
C LEU A 527 39.16 31.88 -41.21
N SER A 528 38.65 32.92 -41.87
CA SER A 528 37.51 33.70 -41.37
C SER A 528 36.25 32.84 -41.26
N TRP A 529 35.96 32.01 -42.28
CA TRP A 529 34.83 31.08 -42.25
C TRP A 529 34.97 30.06 -41.12
N PHE A 530 36.18 29.56 -40.90
CA PHE A 530 36.46 28.64 -39.80
C PHE A 530 36.25 29.30 -38.43
N SER A 531 36.59 30.59 -38.29
CA SER A 531 36.32 31.35 -37.06
C SER A 531 34.83 31.48 -36.81
N GLU A 532 34.07 31.92 -37.81
CA GLU A 532 32.60 32.01 -37.71
C GLU A 532 31.95 30.66 -37.37
N TRP A 533 32.43 29.60 -38.01
CA TRP A 533 31.98 28.25 -37.72
C TRP A 533 32.27 27.84 -36.28
N CYS A 534 33.48 28.15 -35.78
CA CYS A 534 33.85 27.91 -34.39
C CYS A 534 32.93 28.63 -33.40
N ASP A 535 32.57 29.88 -33.68
CA ASP A 535 31.69 30.67 -32.82
C ASP A 535 30.28 30.09 -32.75
N LYS A 536 29.72 29.71 -33.92
CA LYS A 536 28.42 29.03 -33.99
C LYS A 536 28.46 27.67 -33.29
N ARG A 537 29.54 26.89 -33.47
CA ARG A 537 29.69 25.59 -32.79
C ARG A 537 29.84 25.72 -31.30
N TRP A 538 30.53 26.75 -30.83
CA TRP A 538 30.64 27.07 -29.41
C TRP A 538 29.29 27.42 -28.79
N ALA A 539 28.47 28.21 -29.48
CA ALA A 539 27.15 28.55 -28.99
C ALA A 539 26.20 27.33 -28.93
N ILE A 540 26.29 26.42 -29.90
CA ILE A 540 25.59 25.13 -29.86
C ILE A 540 26.10 24.26 -28.69
N GLU A 541 27.42 24.20 -28.48
CA GLU A 541 28.03 23.42 -27.39
C GLU A 541 27.56 23.88 -25.99
N LYS A 542 27.40 25.19 -25.81
CA LYS A 542 26.85 25.76 -24.57
C LYS A 542 25.42 25.30 -24.29
N CYS A 543 24.63 24.99 -25.32
CA CYS A 543 23.24 24.55 -25.16
C CYS A 543 23.11 23.11 -24.65
N LEU A 544 24.18 22.29 -24.73
CA LEU A 544 24.16 20.92 -24.23
C LEU A 544 24.14 20.86 -22.69
N GLN A 545 24.89 21.73 -22.03
CA GLN A 545 25.04 21.70 -20.56
C GLN A 545 23.68 21.80 -19.83
N PRO A 546 22.80 22.77 -20.13
CA PRO A 546 21.51 22.88 -19.46
C PRO A 546 20.59 21.67 -19.68
N LEU A 547 20.69 20.99 -20.83
CA LEU A 547 19.91 19.78 -21.09
C LEU A 547 20.37 18.61 -20.22
N ILE A 548 21.68 18.43 -20.06
CA ILE A 548 22.26 17.41 -19.17
C ILE A 548 21.84 17.69 -17.72
N GLU A 549 21.94 18.94 -17.28
CA GLU A 549 21.53 19.36 -15.93
C GLU A 549 20.06 19.03 -15.67
N LYS A 550 19.16 19.47 -16.56
CA LYS A 550 17.72 19.17 -16.43
C LYS A 550 17.40 17.68 -16.45
N GLY A 551 18.08 16.91 -17.32
CA GLY A 551 17.90 15.46 -17.38
C GLY A 551 18.31 14.77 -16.08
N LEU A 552 19.42 15.19 -15.47
CA LEU A 552 19.92 14.63 -14.20
C LEU A 552 19.20 15.20 -12.95
N GLU A 553 18.42 16.27 -13.09
CA GLU A 553 17.44 16.71 -12.09
C GLU A 553 16.16 15.86 -12.09
N GLY A 554 15.98 14.98 -13.08
CA GLY A 554 14.77 14.17 -13.25
C GLY A 554 13.63 14.89 -13.96
N ALA A 555 13.87 16.10 -14.49
CA ALA A 555 12.94 16.74 -15.40
C ALA A 555 12.86 15.95 -16.70
N PHE A 556 11.73 16.04 -17.40
CA PHE A 556 11.57 15.44 -18.73
C PHE A 556 11.58 13.92 -18.85
N VAL A 557 11.52 13.19 -17.72
CA VAL A 557 11.59 11.73 -17.67
C VAL A 557 10.27 11.05 -18.04
N LYS A 558 9.11 11.62 -17.69
CA LYS A 558 7.78 10.95 -17.78
C LYS A 558 6.74 11.74 -18.59
N HIS A 559 7.11 12.25 -19.77
CA HIS A 559 6.24 13.17 -20.54
C HIS A 559 5.24 12.54 -21.50
N ASN A 560 5.09 11.22 -21.52
CA ASN A 560 3.92 10.56 -22.12
C ASN A 560 3.93 9.05 -21.87
N LEU A 561 2.77 8.45 -21.59
CA LEU A 561 2.62 6.99 -21.50
C LEU A 561 2.96 6.27 -22.83
N ASP A 562 2.85 6.97 -23.96
CA ASP A 562 3.10 6.45 -25.32
C ASP A 562 4.53 6.70 -25.84
N ILE A 563 5.33 7.53 -25.17
CA ILE A 563 6.70 7.87 -25.60
C ILE A 563 7.69 7.13 -24.70
N GLN A 564 8.30 6.06 -25.23
CA GLN A 564 9.30 5.27 -24.50
C GLN A 564 10.63 6.01 -24.27
N GLU A 565 10.90 7.09 -25.01
CA GLU A 565 12.18 7.78 -24.99
C GLU A 565 12.10 9.11 -24.22
N PRO A 566 12.97 9.34 -23.21
CA PRO A 566 13.00 10.58 -22.44
C PRO A 566 13.14 11.82 -23.32
N LEU A 567 12.37 12.88 -23.04
CA LEU A 567 12.34 14.07 -23.90
C LEU A 567 13.71 14.78 -23.99
N VAL A 568 14.52 14.74 -22.94
CA VAL A 568 15.89 15.28 -22.97
C VAL A 568 16.73 14.64 -24.08
N ILE A 569 16.59 13.34 -24.33
CA ILE A 569 17.34 12.67 -25.40
C ILE A 569 16.88 13.18 -26.78
N LYS A 570 15.57 13.36 -26.98
CA LYS A 570 15.05 13.95 -28.22
C LYS A 570 15.52 15.39 -28.45
N LEU A 571 15.65 16.17 -27.38
CA LEU A 571 16.18 17.54 -27.46
C LEU A 571 17.67 17.53 -27.83
N VAL A 572 18.44 16.60 -27.25
CA VAL A 572 19.84 16.36 -27.63
C VAL A 572 19.95 15.95 -29.11
N GLU A 573 19.08 15.06 -29.60
CA GLU A 573 19.06 14.66 -31.00
C GLU A 573 18.68 15.81 -31.94
N LEU A 574 17.72 16.64 -31.53
CA LEU A 574 17.34 17.85 -32.26
C LEU A 574 18.51 18.82 -32.37
N LEU A 575 19.22 19.05 -31.26
CA LEU A 575 20.41 19.89 -31.21
C LEU A 575 21.56 19.29 -32.04
N THR A 576 21.75 17.97 -31.99
CA THR A 576 22.72 17.23 -32.82
C THR A 576 22.41 17.38 -34.31
N THR A 577 21.14 17.30 -34.69
CA THR A 577 20.70 17.51 -36.07
C THR A 577 21.01 18.94 -36.53
N TYR A 578 20.75 19.94 -35.68
CA TYR A 578 21.05 21.34 -35.99
C TYR A 578 22.57 21.56 -36.14
N ARG A 579 23.37 21.07 -35.19
CA ARG A 579 24.84 21.06 -35.24
C ARG A 579 25.37 20.51 -36.55
N ASN A 580 24.89 19.32 -36.95
CA ASN A 580 25.35 18.66 -38.17
C ASN A 580 24.99 19.45 -39.44
N LYS A 581 23.84 20.14 -39.46
CA LYS A 581 23.49 21.04 -40.58
C LYS A 581 24.42 22.25 -40.66
N VAL A 582 24.79 22.83 -39.52
CA VAL A 582 25.77 23.92 -39.47
C VAL A 582 27.13 23.42 -39.97
N ASP A 583 27.59 22.26 -39.50
CA ASP A 583 28.85 21.64 -39.96
C ASP A 583 28.83 21.36 -41.46
N GLN A 584 27.72 20.80 -41.98
CA GLN A 584 27.55 20.53 -43.40
C GLN A 584 27.61 21.80 -44.24
N PHE A 585 26.99 22.89 -43.78
CA PHE A 585 27.02 24.15 -44.51
C PHE A 585 28.46 24.64 -44.70
N TYR A 586 29.27 24.70 -43.65
CA TYR A 586 30.65 25.18 -43.78
C TYR A 586 31.53 24.23 -44.60
N LEU A 587 31.31 22.91 -44.49
CA LEU A 587 32.08 21.91 -45.23
C LEU A 587 31.67 21.75 -46.69
N SER A 588 30.48 22.20 -47.10
CA SER A 588 29.96 21.94 -48.45
C SER A 588 29.19 23.07 -49.10
N ASP A 589 28.23 23.70 -48.42
CA ASP A 589 27.35 24.69 -49.04
C ASP A 589 27.99 26.10 -49.12
N ARG A 590 28.86 26.44 -48.16
CA ARG A 590 29.52 27.75 -48.04
C ARG A 590 30.30 28.11 -49.30
N LYS A 591 31.02 27.14 -49.88
CA LYS A 591 31.77 27.36 -51.14
C LYS A 591 30.85 27.69 -52.31
N SER A 592 29.70 27.04 -52.42
CA SER A 592 28.71 27.34 -53.47
C SER A 592 28.10 28.73 -53.30
N VAL A 593 27.96 29.22 -52.07
CA VAL A 593 27.60 30.62 -51.81
C VAL A 593 28.71 31.56 -52.26
N HIS A 594 29.96 31.28 -51.90
CA HIS A 594 31.11 32.09 -52.30
C HIS A 594 31.26 32.21 -53.82
N GLN A 595 31.22 31.08 -54.55
CA GLN A 595 31.37 31.04 -56.01
C GLN A 595 30.32 31.89 -56.76
N LYS A 596 29.12 32.07 -56.19
CA LYS A 596 28.09 32.92 -56.79
C LYS A 596 28.47 34.41 -56.78
N PHE A 597 29.20 34.87 -55.76
CA PHE A 597 29.42 36.31 -55.52
C PHE A 597 30.87 36.76 -55.63
N ALA A 598 31.85 35.85 -55.66
CA ALA A 598 33.28 36.15 -55.67
C ALA A 598 33.73 37.15 -56.75
N PHE A 599 33.05 37.19 -57.90
CA PHE A 599 33.40 38.08 -59.03
C PHE A 599 32.44 39.26 -59.22
N GLN A 600 31.55 39.51 -58.25
CA GLN A 600 30.59 40.62 -58.32
C GLN A 600 31.07 41.84 -57.54
N THR A 601 30.73 43.05 -58.01
CA THR A 601 31.01 44.30 -57.29
C THR A 601 30.23 44.34 -55.98
N GLY A 602 30.92 44.51 -54.85
CA GLY A 602 30.31 44.36 -53.51
C GLY A 602 29.99 42.91 -53.13
N GLY A 603 30.59 41.94 -53.83
CA GLY A 603 30.34 40.51 -53.68
C GLY A 603 30.56 39.97 -52.27
N GLU A 604 31.57 40.46 -51.54
CA GLU A 604 31.85 40.04 -50.16
C GLU A 604 30.66 40.28 -49.21
N LEU A 605 30.02 41.44 -49.33
CA LEU A 605 28.85 41.80 -48.52
C LEU A 605 27.64 40.93 -48.90
N GLN A 606 27.41 40.74 -50.20
CA GLN A 606 26.31 39.90 -50.69
C GLN A 606 26.48 38.43 -50.30
N GLU A 607 27.72 37.93 -50.34
CA GLU A 607 28.12 36.60 -49.93
C GLU A 607 27.80 36.37 -48.45
N LYS A 608 28.16 37.33 -47.58
CA LYS A 608 27.88 37.24 -46.14
C LYS A 608 26.38 37.21 -45.84
N PHE A 609 25.59 38.07 -46.48
CA PHE A 609 24.13 38.05 -46.28
C PHE A 609 23.47 36.79 -46.83
N GLU A 610 24.00 36.19 -47.91
CA GLU A 610 23.53 34.88 -48.37
C GLU A 610 23.90 33.77 -47.38
N ALA A 611 25.11 33.82 -46.83
CA ALA A 611 25.54 32.88 -45.81
C ALA A 611 24.60 32.85 -44.60
N GLU A 612 24.36 34.03 -44.01
CA GLU A 612 23.51 34.14 -42.82
C GLU A 612 22.05 33.81 -43.15
N SER A 613 21.59 34.07 -44.38
CA SER A 613 20.24 33.67 -44.81
C SER A 613 20.10 32.14 -44.92
N GLU A 614 21.08 31.43 -45.48
CA GLU A 614 21.05 29.96 -45.53
C GLU A 614 21.16 29.34 -44.13
N GLN A 615 22.03 29.88 -43.28
CA GLN A 615 22.14 29.47 -41.88
C GLN A 615 20.83 29.70 -41.10
N TYR A 616 20.16 30.82 -41.33
CA TYR A 616 18.87 31.11 -40.69
C TYR A 616 17.79 30.09 -41.03
N LYS A 617 17.77 29.54 -42.25
CA LYS A 617 16.83 28.45 -42.61
C LYS A 617 17.00 27.22 -41.73
N HIS A 618 18.25 26.90 -41.34
CA HIS A 618 18.50 25.81 -40.41
C HIS A 618 17.99 26.14 -38.99
N THR A 619 18.13 27.40 -38.56
CA THR A 619 17.63 27.91 -37.28
C THR A 619 16.10 27.82 -37.21
N ILE A 620 15.38 28.29 -38.24
CA ILE A 620 13.92 28.16 -38.34
C ILE A 620 13.47 26.69 -38.32
N SER A 621 14.19 25.82 -39.03
CA SER A 621 13.90 24.39 -39.03
C SER A 621 14.08 23.76 -37.64
N PHE A 622 15.07 24.22 -36.87
CA PHE A 622 15.28 23.79 -35.48
C PHE A 622 14.15 24.31 -34.59
N GLN A 623 13.86 25.61 -34.62
CA GLN A 623 12.80 26.24 -33.83
C GLN A 623 11.45 25.59 -34.07
N THR A 624 11.08 25.34 -35.33
CA THR A 624 9.79 24.72 -35.68
C THR A 624 9.65 23.35 -35.02
N LYS A 625 10.71 22.53 -35.04
CA LYS A 625 10.71 21.23 -34.40
C LYS A 625 10.70 21.34 -32.87
N LEU A 626 11.44 22.29 -32.30
CA LEU A 626 11.44 22.58 -30.86
C LEU A 626 10.04 22.97 -30.40
N HIS A 627 9.38 23.91 -31.09
CA HIS A 627 8.02 24.36 -30.76
C HIS A 627 7.03 23.20 -30.77
N ASN A 628 7.10 22.29 -31.74
CA ASN A 628 6.25 21.10 -31.77
C ASN A 628 6.43 20.23 -30.52
N MET A 629 7.66 20.11 -29.99
CA MET A 629 7.92 19.41 -28.74
C MET A 629 7.38 20.19 -27.53
N VAL A 630 7.63 21.51 -27.49
CA VAL A 630 7.20 22.41 -26.41
C VAL A 630 5.68 22.41 -26.26
N PHE A 631 4.92 22.56 -27.35
CA PHE A 631 3.47 22.55 -27.30
C PHE A 631 2.87 21.18 -26.95
N GLY A 632 3.67 20.12 -27.02
CA GLY A 632 3.30 18.78 -26.54
C GLY A 632 3.41 18.61 -25.02
N LEU A 633 3.98 19.58 -24.29
CA LEU A 633 4.17 19.50 -22.84
C LEU A 633 2.98 20.05 -22.06
N GLU A 634 2.59 19.34 -21.00
CA GLU A 634 1.53 19.78 -20.09
C GLU A 634 1.98 20.94 -19.20
N SER A 635 3.20 20.85 -18.64
CA SER A 635 3.73 21.85 -17.70
C SER A 635 4.07 23.18 -18.38
N ILE A 636 3.53 24.28 -17.86
CA ILE A 636 3.83 25.65 -18.30
C ILE A 636 5.28 26.01 -17.98
N GLU A 637 5.80 25.58 -16.83
CA GLU A 637 7.17 25.86 -16.40
C GLU A 637 8.20 25.23 -17.34
N GLU A 638 7.96 23.98 -17.72
CA GLU A 638 8.84 23.26 -18.66
C GLU A 638 8.75 23.84 -20.08
N ARG A 639 7.55 24.27 -20.51
CA ARG A 639 7.36 25.00 -21.77
C ARG A 639 8.19 26.28 -21.78
N LEU A 640 8.05 27.10 -20.73
CA LEU A 640 8.80 28.34 -20.57
C LEU A 640 10.30 28.11 -20.59
N TRP A 641 10.77 27.11 -19.85
CA TRP A 641 12.19 26.78 -19.80
C TRP A 641 12.75 26.42 -21.18
N LEU A 642 12.05 25.59 -21.96
CA LEU A 642 12.49 25.18 -23.29
C LEU A 642 12.49 26.33 -24.31
N PHE A 643 11.54 27.26 -24.22
CA PHE A 643 11.58 28.48 -25.04
C PHE A 643 12.86 29.27 -24.78
N HIS A 644 13.12 29.62 -23.52
CA HIS A 644 14.32 30.39 -23.14
C HIS A 644 15.63 29.64 -23.48
N TRP A 645 15.63 28.31 -23.36
CA TRP A 645 16.77 27.49 -23.76
C TRP A 645 17.04 27.58 -25.27
N GLY A 646 16.00 27.56 -26.10
CA GLY A 646 16.11 27.66 -27.56
C GLY A 646 16.52 29.05 -28.05
N ASP A 647 16.08 30.11 -27.36
CA ASP A 647 16.30 31.51 -27.74
C ASP A 647 17.78 31.85 -27.97
N ALA A 648 18.69 31.26 -27.18
CA ALA A 648 20.13 31.46 -27.33
C ALA A 648 20.66 31.12 -28.73
N LEU A 649 20.02 30.20 -29.45
CA LEU A 649 20.40 29.83 -30.83
C LEU A 649 19.74 30.73 -31.87
N VAL A 650 18.58 31.30 -31.54
CA VAL A 650 17.79 32.18 -32.40
C VAL A 650 18.42 33.57 -32.42
N ASP A 651 18.69 34.10 -31.23
CA ASP A 651 19.32 35.40 -31.04
C ASP A 651 20.69 35.44 -31.72
N MET A 652 21.44 34.33 -31.69
CA MET A 652 22.72 34.21 -32.39
C MET A 652 22.62 34.50 -33.89
N ALA A 653 21.55 34.07 -34.56
CA ALA A 653 21.39 34.31 -35.99
C ALA A 653 21.15 35.79 -36.29
N ILE A 654 20.43 36.50 -35.42
CA ILE A 654 20.18 37.94 -35.52
C ILE A 654 21.44 38.73 -35.15
N ASP A 655 22.10 38.37 -34.04
CA ASP A 655 23.29 39.04 -33.54
C ASP A 655 24.46 38.92 -34.54
N SER A 656 24.62 37.79 -35.24
CA SER A 656 25.63 37.62 -36.31
C SER A 656 25.49 38.67 -37.42
N VAL A 657 24.25 38.99 -37.81
CA VAL A 657 23.96 40.01 -38.81
C VAL A 657 24.22 41.41 -38.24
N LEU A 658 23.75 41.69 -37.02
CA LEU A 658 23.91 43.00 -36.37
C LEU A 658 25.38 43.34 -36.09
N ASP A 659 26.16 42.40 -35.58
CA ASP A 659 27.58 42.58 -35.31
C ASP A 659 28.36 42.81 -36.61
N PHE A 660 28.04 42.08 -37.68
CA PHE A 660 28.66 42.30 -38.98
C PHE A 660 28.41 43.72 -39.53
N ILE A 661 27.19 44.25 -39.37
CA ILE A 661 26.87 45.63 -39.79
C ILE A 661 27.70 46.63 -38.99
N ARG A 662 27.81 46.42 -37.67
CA ARG A 662 28.53 47.30 -36.76
C ARG A 662 30.03 47.29 -37.03
N ASP A 663 30.61 46.12 -37.21
CA ASP A 663 32.06 45.93 -37.37
C ASP A 663 32.58 46.46 -38.72
N LYS A 664 31.73 46.47 -39.75
CA LYS A 664 32.07 47.03 -41.07
C LYS A 664 31.74 48.53 -41.19
N GLU A 665 31.32 49.18 -40.10
CA GLU A 665 30.88 50.58 -40.07
C GLU A 665 29.99 50.90 -41.27
N LEU A 666 29.01 50.02 -41.55
CA LEU A 666 28.10 50.18 -42.67
C LEU A 666 27.06 51.25 -42.34
N ASP A 667 27.50 52.50 -42.18
CA ASP A 667 26.69 53.73 -42.05
C ASP A 667 25.68 53.89 -43.21
N VAL A 668 25.93 53.14 -44.29
CA VAL A 668 25.13 52.97 -45.49
C VAL A 668 23.79 52.25 -45.24
N ILE A 669 23.74 51.31 -44.30
CA ILE A 669 22.50 50.61 -43.97
C ILE A 669 21.68 51.51 -43.06
N SER A 670 20.40 51.72 -43.39
CA SER A 670 19.59 52.66 -42.62
C SER A 670 19.45 52.24 -41.14
N GLN A 671 19.64 53.19 -40.22
CA GLN A 671 19.40 52.97 -38.77
C GLN A 671 18.00 52.42 -38.49
N ALA A 672 17.03 52.71 -39.36
CA ALA A 672 15.70 52.13 -39.32
C ALA A 672 15.74 50.59 -39.47
N VAL A 673 16.49 50.06 -40.45
CA VAL A 673 16.64 48.60 -40.64
C VAL A 673 17.36 47.93 -39.47
N ILE A 674 18.37 48.59 -38.90
CA ILE A 674 19.08 48.10 -37.69
C ILE A 674 18.13 48.06 -36.49
N ASN A 675 17.31 49.10 -36.31
CA ASN A 675 16.30 49.15 -35.26
C ASN A 675 15.21 48.08 -35.48
N ASP A 676 14.81 47.81 -36.72
CA ASP A 676 13.84 46.77 -37.07
C ASP A 676 14.37 45.37 -36.69
N PHE A 677 15.65 45.06 -36.97
CA PHE A 677 16.29 43.82 -36.50
C PHE A 677 16.39 43.74 -34.97
N THR A 678 16.74 44.85 -34.31
CA THR A 678 16.81 44.91 -32.85
C THR A 678 15.43 44.72 -32.21
N GLN A 679 14.37 45.22 -32.83
CA GLN A 679 12.99 44.98 -32.40
C GLN A 679 12.55 43.54 -32.62
N LEU A 680 12.98 42.91 -33.72
CA LEU A 680 12.70 41.49 -33.99
C LEU A 680 13.30 40.58 -32.89
N ARG A 681 14.46 40.96 -32.32
CA ARG A 681 15.06 40.32 -31.13
C ARG A 681 14.26 40.53 -29.83
N LEU A 682 13.57 41.66 -29.65
CA LEU A 682 12.96 42.06 -28.37
C LEU A 682 11.50 41.59 -28.17
N GLN A 683 10.90 40.83 -29.09
CA GLN A 683 9.50 40.42 -28.97
C GLN A 683 9.32 39.21 -28.04
N ASN A 684 8.63 39.41 -26.92
CA ASN A 684 8.45 38.42 -25.84
C ASN A 684 7.42 37.32 -26.16
N TYR A 685 7.83 36.07 -26.03
CA TYR A 685 7.01 34.86 -26.20
C TYR A 685 6.00 34.58 -25.08
N ALA A 686 6.07 35.33 -23.97
CA ALA A 686 5.28 35.10 -22.76
C ALA A 686 3.75 35.10 -23.00
N THR A 687 3.28 35.82 -24.02
CA THR A 687 1.84 35.92 -24.37
C THR A 687 1.31 34.68 -25.10
N PHE A 688 2.16 33.77 -25.55
CA PHE A 688 1.81 32.74 -26.55
C PHE A 688 1.98 31.30 -26.07
N ILE A 689 2.34 31.09 -24.80
CA ILE A 689 2.62 29.76 -24.22
C ILE A 689 1.42 28.80 -24.32
N ASN A 690 0.20 29.35 -24.46
CA ASN A 690 -1.06 28.59 -24.49
C ASN A 690 -1.75 28.53 -25.86
N ASP A 691 -1.20 29.17 -26.91
CA ASP A 691 -1.81 29.19 -28.23
C ASP A 691 -0.78 28.86 -29.32
N ALA A 692 -0.69 27.58 -29.66
CA ALA A 692 0.20 27.07 -30.69
C ALA A 692 -0.09 27.68 -32.07
N ALA A 693 -1.34 28.03 -32.37
CA ALA A 693 -1.73 28.61 -33.65
C ALA A 693 -1.26 30.07 -33.74
N ALA A 694 -1.50 30.87 -32.70
CA ALA A 694 -1.01 32.24 -32.61
C ALA A 694 0.52 32.30 -32.66
N HIS A 695 1.20 31.37 -31.97
CA HIS A 695 2.66 31.29 -32.01
C HIS A 695 3.18 30.92 -33.42
N ALA A 696 2.56 29.96 -34.09
CA ALA A 696 2.94 29.57 -35.46
C ALA A 696 2.75 30.73 -36.45
N GLU A 697 1.68 31.52 -36.31
CA GLU A 697 1.44 32.70 -37.13
C GLU A 697 2.53 33.77 -36.94
N ILE A 698 2.94 34.01 -35.69
CA ILE A 698 4.01 34.97 -35.37
C ILE A 698 5.36 34.46 -35.85
N SER A 699 5.67 33.17 -35.68
CA SER A 699 6.91 32.57 -36.21
C SER A 699 6.98 32.73 -37.74
N ALA A 700 5.87 32.51 -38.45
CA ALA A 700 5.79 32.70 -39.89
C ALA A 700 5.89 34.20 -40.28
N LYS A 701 5.39 35.10 -39.43
CA LYS A 701 5.54 36.54 -39.60
C LYS A 701 7.00 36.96 -39.43
N TRP A 702 7.70 36.44 -38.41
CA TRP A 702 9.11 36.71 -38.17
C TRP A 702 10.01 36.22 -39.30
N ASP A 703 9.75 35.02 -39.82
CA ASP A 703 10.47 34.52 -41.00
C ASP A 703 10.28 35.46 -42.21
N LYS A 704 9.05 35.93 -42.46
CA LYS A 704 8.80 36.92 -43.52
C LYS A 704 9.49 38.25 -43.25
N GLU A 705 9.45 38.76 -42.02
CA GLU A 705 10.08 40.02 -41.63
C GLU A 705 11.61 39.94 -41.75
N TYR A 706 12.22 38.86 -41.26
CA TYR A 706 13.66 38.61 -41.40
C TYR A 706 14.07 38.59 -42.88
N ASN A 707 13.40 37.78 -43.72
CA ASN A 707 13.73 37.70 -45.14
C ASN A 707 13.51 39.04 -45.88
N ALA A 708 12.46 39.78 -45.53
CA ALA A 708 12.20 41.11 -46.09
C ALA A 708 13.30 42.12 -45.70
N LEU A 709 13.75 42.09 -44.45
CA LEU A 709 14.84 42.94 -43.97
C LEU A 709 16.17 42.56 -44.65
N MET A 710 16.50 41.27 -44.74
CA MET A 710 17.68 40.79 -45.47
C MET A 710 17.66 41.22 -46.94
N PHE A 711 16.50 41.11 -47.61
CA PHE A 711 16.34 41.58 -48.99
C PHE A 711 16.52 43.09 -49.11
N LYS A 712 15.92 43.87 -48.19
CA LYS A 712 16.04 45.33 -48.17
C LYS A 712 17.49 45.77 -48.00
N MET A 713 18.24 45.14 -47.07
CA MET A 713 19.66 45.39 -46.88
C MET A 713 20.48 45.12 -48.13
N ARG A 714 20.29 43.96 -48.78
CA ARG A 714 20.98 43.63 -50.02
C ARG A 714 20.67 44.63 -51.13
N LYS A 715 19.41 45.05 -51.25
CA LYS A 715 18.99 46.04 -52.24
C LYS A 715 19.62 47.41 -51.98
N GLU A 716 19.66 47.87 -50.74
CA GLU A 716 20.32 49.14 -50.35
C GLU A 716 21.81 49.11 -50.74
N LEU A 717 22.49 47.98 -50.52
CA LEU A 717 23.87 47.76 -50.95
C LEU A 717 24.04 47.75 -52.48
N SER A 718 23.20 47.02 -53.21
CA SER A 718 23.25 46.97 -54.69
C SER A 718 22.97 48.32 -55.34
N GLN A 719 22.14 49.17 -54.72
CA GLN A 719 21.80 50.48 -55.27
C GLN A 719 22.90 51.53 -55.07
N MET A 720 23.80 51.33 -54.11
CA MET A 720 24.92 52.23 -53.86
C MET A 720 26.15 51.89 -54.69
N THR A 721 26.43 50.61 -54.95
CA THR A 721 27.46 50.22 -55.94
C THR A 721 27.15 50.70 -57.36
N VAL A 722 25.89 50.95 -57.69
CA VAL A 722 25.47 51.57 -58.97
C VAL A 722 25.61 53.10 -58.97
N ARG A 723 25.74 53.75 -57.81
CA ARG A 723 25.94 55.21 -57.68
C ARG A 723 27.41 55.63 -57.60
N GLU A 724 28.31 54.72 -57.25
CA GLU A 724 29.77 54.95 -57.17
C GLU A 724 30.53 54.57 -58.45
N VAL A 725 29.87 53.91 -59.41
CA VAL A 725 30.32 53.71 -60.81
C VAL A 725 29.72 54.80 -61.69
#